data_AF-B3ESU0-F1
#
_entry.id   AF-B3ESU0-F1
#
_cell.length_a   1.000
_cell.length_b   1.000
_cell.length_c   1.000
_cell.angle_alpha   90.00
_cell.angle_beta   90.00
_cell.angle_gamma   90.00
#
_symmetry.space_group_name_H-M   'P 1'
#
loop_
_entity.id
_entity.type
_entity.pdbx_description
1 polymer ?
#
loop_
_entity_poly.entity_id
_entity_poly.type
_entity_poly.pdbx_seq_one_letter_code
_entity_poly.pdbx_strand_id
1 'polypeptide(L)'
;MIDILIFIIFLLLNFVIGLKYRGKKQSFKEYAIGNKDFSTATLTATIVATWASGSMFFSDLEQTYSQGLYLIIAVVIGGSLGLLITGYVIAPRMGTFLNHVSMADAMSSIYGKGIQVIAATSTVLMDIGYIAIQFKVISKILAALFDYHGPEVIIIAAAIITIYSAFGGIKSVSFTDVIQFITFGTLLPVLALVIWHHIPDTNQVIHTLTTNPNFSFKQVVRWSPQFMSTLVFMCYSMTPSLPPMLFQRMAMARDIRQVKRSIAYATGLLLLIELFIIWIAILLLTDNPNLTTSQVVSYLIEQHTYAGLKGFLGVGIIALAMSSADSALNSCAVLVANDILPPLKITKQASVRAAAIATFIIGFFAVLLTLSIQNILQILLFSANFYLPILTIPMLLTIFGFRTSKRVIFIGIGAGFIMTAFLLVYFKNINSFLPGMFANFAFLLGSHYILGEKGGWTKQTTQMELMNMPDTYPITWKDRWNKLKSIKPLVYLEKNLPNKEYYYPLLAFYLLTATYVSLYNVPHVIEQQYLTFYRSIQYSILVITTGLLAFPIWPAPLKNKRLLAWLWPLVIFYTLFFVGGMVMIISGFQPNQVLIFMLNLVMTVLLTYWPLAITLAITGLIAATLIFKWVFGGVVLPNQATPISFQFSYGLLLFSSLLIALFRFKQANKDLADKHAYLRSTHHETTQSLLKARRYEERFVKALNTEGVEELNKVVTLGRELEIQSKTIDTKLLPEAFKSAFITWQEQLAAAAQYLKILSHRTSAYLRLEVETAPIASIIQQAIGLLQFQEIEKIPQVNLQNYSKTEELEADLVKIKQLIVNAILYAQDMRQASSKPIILRIEDTVLSYPINGVGENMKRIHAVCFTVTTTDKVTPAEPVYLGNVDQANLWISQVRENLMLGTNQRIIEAHYGYLSLSTQGVVTTQVYVIPRQVREVRPKEMDIAQMDVDEFQPISDENYPGAAEQEAAFLEAVKSKTTADLKLVDKALKIIKKYHGPVKRKSGEPFYLHPVTVASIVLEYTQDADTIIAALLHDLVEDTAFSLPQVGLMFNTRIQRIVDGVTHLYSNFNTLHKIKLAAHENIKKLLDVEDKGVLYVKLADRLHNMRTIEGHSSLVKQKQIAEETLQFFVPVAQYLGLKQVMDELKKRSLEVLNKQ
;
A
#
# COMPACT_ATOMS: atom_id res chain seq x y z
N MET A 1 16.75 -46.03 -16.83
CA MET A 1 16.88 -45.73 -15.38
C MET A 1 17.24 -44.26 -15.12
N ILE A 2 18.26 -43.70 -15.80
CA ILE A 2 18.65 -42.28 -15.65
C ILE A 2 17.51 -41.32 -16.01
N ASP A 3 16.78 -41.58 -17.10
CA ASP A 3 15.65 -40.74 -17.54
C ASP A 3 14.53 -40.64 -16.49
N ILE A 4 14.23 -41.79 -15.85
CA ILE A 4 13.23 -41.90 -14.79
C ILE A 4 13.67 -41.12 -13.55
N LEU A 5 14.95 -41.19 -13.19
CA LEU A 5 15.50 -40.45 -12.06
C LEU A 5 15.41 -38.94 -12.28
N ILE A 6 15.78 -38.46 -13.48
CA ILE A 6 15.65 -37.04 -13.87
C ILE A 6 14.21 -36.57 -13.71
N PHE A 7 13.26 -37.38 -14.20
CA PHE A 7 11.83 -37.07 -14.09
C PHE A 7 11.32 -37.02 -12.65
N ILE A 8 11.65 -38.03 -11.83
CA ILE A 8 11.24 -38.08 -10.41
C ILE A 8 11.80 -36.89 -9.63
N ILE A 9 13.07 -36.53 -9.86
CA ILE A 9 13.70 -35.37 -9.23
C ILE A 9 12.97 -34.09 -9.63
N PHE A 10 12.62 -33.92 -10.90
CA PHE A 10 11.85 -32.76 -11.37
C PHE A 10 10.49 -32.65 -10.68
N LEU A 11 9.74 -33.76 -10.59
CA LEU A 11 8.45 -33.77 -9.89
C LEU A 11 8.58 -33.47 -8.40
N LEU A 12 9.53 -34.09 -7.71
CA LEU A 12 9.78 -33.86 -6.28
C LEU A 12 10.18 -32.41 -6.02
N LEU A 13 11.02 -31.82 -6.88
CA LEU A 13 11.44 -30.43 -6.75
C LEU A 13 10.25 -29.47 -6.90
N ASN A 14 9.39 -29.68 -7.91
CA ASN A 14 8.16 -28.89 -8.06
C ASN A 14 7.21 -29.07 -6.87
N PHE A 15 7.03 -30.31 -6.40
CA PHE A 15 6.17 -30.61 -5.24
C PHE A 15 6.65 -29.93 -3.95
N VAL A 16 7.93 -30.06 -3.62
CA VAL A 16 8.54 -29.45 -2.41
C VAL A 16 8.45 -27.94 -2.47
N ILE A 17 8.74 -27.35 -3.63
CA ILE A 17 8.68 -25.91 -3.84
C ILE A 17 7.23 -25.42 -3.71
N GLY A 18 6.26 -26.12 -4.30
CA GLY A 18 4.85 -25.76 -4.19
C GLY A 18 4.34 -25.79 -2.75
N LEU A 19 4.77 -26.78 -1.96
CA LEU A 19 4.46 -26.84 -0.53
C LEU A 19 5.12 -25.72 0.29
N LYS A 20 6.33 -25.29 -0.05
CA LYS A 20 7.06 -24.24 0.68
C LYS A 20 6.35 -22.89 0.63
N TYR A 21 5.70 -22.57 -0.49
CA TYR A 21 4.98 -21.30 -0.69
C TYR A 21 3.53 -21.33 -0.16
N ARG A 22 3.12 -22.43 0.50
CA ARG A 22 1.82 -22.55 1.18
C ARG A 22 1.80 -21.75 2.48
N GLY A 23 1.00 -20.68 2.53
CA GLY A 23 0.79 -19.90 3.76
C GLY A 23 -0.06 -20.65 4.80
N LYS A 24 0.31 -20.58 6.10
CA LYS A 24 -0.44 -21.22 7.20
C LYS A 24 -1.87 -20.66 7.41
N LYS A 25 -2.12 -19.40 7.03
CA LYS A 25 -3.44 -18.73 7.01
C LYS A 25 -3.50 -17.79 5.79
N GLN A 26 -3.97 -18.29 4.64
CA GLN A 26 -4.09 -17.51 3.40
C GLN A 26 -5.52 -16.98 3.22
N SER A 27 -5.67 -15.71 2.86
CA SER A 27 -6.98 -15.16 2.48
C SER A 27 -7.40 -15.68 1.09
N PHE A 28 -8.71 -15.71 0.79
CA PHE A 28 -9.16 -16.14 -0.55
C PHE A 28 -8.63 -15.25 -1.67
N LYS A 29 -8.56 -13.94 -1.45
CA LYS A 29 -7.98 -12.98 -2.41
C LYS A 29 -6.49 -13.22 -2.63
N GLU A 30 -5.75 -13.56 -1.59
CA GLU A 30 -4.34 -13.94 -1.70
C GLU A 30 -4.17 -15.29 -2.42
N TYR A 31 -5.06 -16.26 -2.20
CA TYR A 31 -5.09 -17.53 -2.92
C TYR A 31 -5.34 -17.34 -4.42
N ALA A 32 -6.24 -16.41 -4.77
CA ALA A 32 -6.66 -16.22 -6.15
C ALA A 32 -5.79 -15.25 -6.96
N ILE A 33 -5.35 -14.12 -6.39
CA ILE A 33 -4.57 -13.09 -7.14
C ILE A 33 -3.29 -12.64 -6.42
N GLY A 34 -2.91 -13.29 -5.32
CA GLY A 34 -1.61 -13.07 -4.66
C GLY A 34 -1.37 -11.65 -4.13
N ASN A 35 -2.45 -10.91 -3.83
CA ASN A 35 -2.42 -9.51 -3.38
C ASN A 35 -1.81 -8.50 -4.37
N LYS A 36 -1.74 -8.85 -5.66
CA LYS A 36 -1.15 -8.01 -6.73
C LYS A 36 0.34 -7.66 -6.52
N ASP A 37 1.05 -8.45 -5.72
CA ASP A 37 2.47 -8.24 -5.37
C ASP A 37 3.38 -9.12 -6.24
N PHE A 38 3.31 -8.93 -7.55
CA PHE A 38 4.15 -9.65 -8.52
C PHE A 38 5.00 -8.68 -9.34
N SER A 39 6.24 -9.08 -9.60
CA SER A 39 7.10 -8.35 -10.53
C SER A 39 6.61 -8.50 -11.97
N THR A 40 6.91 -7.54 -12.85
CA THR A 40 6.63 -7.68 -14.30
C THR A 40 7.26 -8.95 -14.88
N ALA A 41 8.47 -9.30 -14.45
CA ALA A 41 9.16 -10.50 -14.92
C ALA A 41 8.45 -11.79 -14.50
N THR A 42 8.02 -11.88 -13.24
CA THR A 42 7.23 -13.02 -12.73
C THR A 42 5.92 -13.16 -13.50
N LEU A 43 5.23 -12.03 -13.73
CA LEU A 43 3.96 -12.05 -14.45
C LEU A 43 4.14 -12.42 -15.92
N THR A 44 5.18 -11.91 -16.59
CA THR A 44 5.56 -12.31 -17.93
C THR A 44 5.86 -13.80 -18.00
N ALA A 45 6.70 -14.33 -17.10
CA ALA A 45 7.03 -15.76 -17.07
C ALA A 45 5.80 -16.64 -16.85
N THR A 46 4.90 -16.23 -15.95
CA THR A 46 3.61 -16.91 -15.71
C THR A 46 2.74 -16.91 -16.98
N ILE A 47 2.61 -15.77 -17.67
CA ILE A 47 1.85 -15.71 -18.93
C ILE A 47 2.50 -16.58 -20.00
N VAL A 48 3.83 -16.57 -20.13
CA VAL A 48 4.53 -17.44 -21.10
C VAL A 48 4.31 -18.91 -20.76
N ALA A 49 4.50 -19.33 -19.51
CA ALA A 49 4.36 -20.71 -19.10
C ALA A 49 2.92 -21.22 -19.23
N THR A 50 1.92 -20.39 -18.94
CA THR A 50 0.51 -20.76 -19.14
C THR A 50 0.17 -21.00 -20.62
N TRP A 51 0.74 -20.21 -21.55
CA TRP A 51 0.43 -20.32 -23.00
C TRP A 51 1.32 -21.31 -23.74
N ALA A 52 2.60 -21.42 -23.37
CA ALA A 52 3.53 -22.42 -23.86
C ALA A 52 3.12 -23.78 -23.30
N SER A 53 2.15 -24.42 -23.95
CA SER A 53 1.50 -25.65 -23.49
C SER A 53 2.06 -26.89 -24.17
N GLY A 54 1.90 -28.05 -23.53
CA GLY A 54 2.28 -29.32 -24.16
C GLY A 54 1.47 -29.59 -25.44
N SER A 55 0.19 -29.22 -25.46
CA SER A 55 -0.65 -29.30 -26.66
C SER A 55 -0.15 -28.43 -27.82
N MET A 56 0.40 -27.25 -27.52
CA MET A 56 0.99 -26.36 -28.51
C MET A 56 2.23 -27.00 -29.13
N PHE A 57 3.14 -27.54 -28.32
CA PHE A 57 4.32 -28.25 -28.83
C PHE A 57 3.95 -29.39 -29.80
N PHE A 58 3.04 -30.28 -29.42
CA PHE A 58 2.62 -31.38 -30.28
C PHE A 58 1.92 -30.89 -31.56
N SER A 59 0.90 -30.04 -31.39
CA SER A 59 0.09 -29.55 -32.51
C SER A 59 0.92 -28.77 -33.51
N ASP A 60 1.71 -27.82 -33.03
CA ASP A 60 2.47 -26.93 -33.91
C ASP A 60 3.63 -27.68 -34.58
N LEU A 61 4.26 -28.65 -33.90
CA LEU A 61 5.28 -29.48 -34.51
C LEU A 61 4.71 -30.34 -35.65
N GLU A 62 3.64 -31.10 -35.38
CA GLU A 62 3.00 -32.00 -36.34
C GLU A 62 2.37 -31.25 -37.53
N GLN A 63 1.71 -30.13 -37.25
CA GLN A 63 1.07 -29.32 -38.28
C GLN A 63 2.08 -28.47 -39.07
N THR A 64 3.17 -27.99 -38.47
CA THR A 64 4.22 -27.29 -39.23
C THR A 64 4.93 -28.25 -40.17
N TYR A 65 5.21 -29.47 -39.73
CA TYR A 65 5.77 -30.53 -40.56
C TYR A 65 4.89 -30.81 -41.79
N SER A 66 3.55 -30.88 -41.60
CA SER A 66 2.62 -31.28 -42.67
C SER A 66 2.08 -30.13 -43.53
N GLN A 67 1.88 -28.93 -42.96
CA GLN A 67 1.23 -27.78 -43.63
C GLN A 67 2.15 -26.58 -43.88
N GLY A 68 3.34 -26.53 -43.26
CA GLY A 68 4.34 -25.47 -43.45
C GLY A 68 3.79 -24.05 -43.19
N LEU A 69 4.03 -23.13 -44.13
CA LEU A 69 3.70 -21.70 -43.98
C LEU A 69 2.20 -21.41 -43.81
N TYR A 70 1.29 -22.28 -44.28
CA TYR A 70 -0.14 -22.08 -44.07
C TYR A 70 -0.47 -22.02 -42.57
N LEU A 71 0.08 -22.94 -41.77
CA LEU A 71 -0.12 -22.93 -40.32
C LEU A 71 0.58 -21.72 -39.67
N ILE A 72 1.83 -21.45 -40.07
CA ILE A 72 2.64 -20.37 -39.48
C ILE A 72 1.92 -19.02 -39.64
N ILE A 73 1.34 -18.75 -40.82
CA ILE A 73 0.60 -17.51 -41.05
C ILE A 73 -0.67 -17.47 -40.19
N ALA A 74 -1.43 -18.58 -40.10
CA ALA A 74 -2.69 -18.57 -39.38
C ALA A 74 -2.55 -18.51 -37.85
N VAL A 75 -1.67 -19.34 -37.27
CA VAL A 75 -1.64 -19.58 -35.82
C VAL A 75 -0.59 -18.72 -35.14
N VAL A 76 0.65 -18.73 -35.62
CA VAL A 76 1.80 -18.06 -34.98
C VAL A 76 1.65 -16.54 -35.09
N ILE A 77 1.39 -16.02 -36.30
CA ILE A 77 1.17 -14.59 -36.51
C ILE A 77 -0.17 -14.16 -35.91
N GLY A 78 -1.24 -14.92 -36.18
CA GLY A 78 -2.59 -14.59 -35.70
C GLY A 78 -2.68 -14.55 -34.18
N GLY A 79 -2.15 -15.57 -33.49
CA GLY A 79 -2.14 -15.66 -32.02
C GLY A 79 -1.28 -14.58 -31.37
N SER A 80 -0.10 -14.30 -31.93
CA SER A 80 0.76 -13.20 -31.46
C SER A 80 0.07 -11.84 -31.56
N LEU A 81 -0.60 -11.56 -32.68
CA LEU A 81 -1.40 -10.35 -32.86
C LEU A 81 -2.60 -10.32 -31.89
N GLY A 82 -3.30 -11.44 -31.70
CA GLY A 82 -4.41 -11.54 -30.74
C GLY A 82 -3.99 -11.22 -29.31
N LEU A 83 -2.82 -11.70 -28.89
CA LEU A 83 -2.27 -11.41 -27.57
C LEU A 83 -1.86 -9.92 -27.44
N LEU A 84 -1.27 -9.32 -28.47
CA LEU A 84 -0.98 -7.88 -28.50
C LEU A 84 -2.26 -7.02 -28.48
N ILE A 85 -3.29 -7.41 -29.23
CA ILE A 85 -4.61 -6.76 -29.18
C ILE A 85 -5.15 -6.84 -27.75
N THR A 86 -5.01 -7.99 -27.10
CA THR A 86 -5.44 -8.15 -25.71
C THR A 86 -4.68 -7.21 -24.77
N GLY A 87 -3.36 -7.08 -24.91
CA GLY A 87 -2.55 -6.18 -24.10
C GLY A 87 -2.81 -4.69 -24.36
N TYR A 88 -2.87 -4.27 -25.62
CA TYR A 88 -2.91 -2.85 -25.98
C TYR A 88 -4.32 -2.28 -26.20
N VAL A 89 -5.30 -3.11 -26.57
CA VAL A 89 -6.68 -2.69 -26.86
C VAL A 89 -7.62 -3.09 -25.74
N ILE A 90 -7.57 -4.34 -25.29
CA ILE A 90 -8.50 -4.88 -24.29
C ILE A 90 -8.11 -4.45 -22.86
N ALA A 91 -6.87 -4.67 -22.44
CA ALA A 91 -6.41 -4.34 -21.08
C ALA A 91 -6.66 -2.89 -20.62
N PRO A 92 -6.47 -1.82 -21.44
CA PRO A 92 -6.82 -0.46 -21.03
C PRO A 92 -8.28 -0.26 -20.66
N ARG A 93 -9.18 -1.03 -21.28
CA ARG A 93 -10.63 -0.97 -21.06
C ARG A 93 -11.09 -1.85 -19.89
N MET A 94 -10.18 -2.67 -19.36
CA MET A 94 -10.46 -3.58 -18.25
C MET A 94 -10.18 -2.96 -16.87
N GLY A 95 -9.75 -1.69 -16.78
CA GLY A 95 -9.27 -1.09 -15.52
C GLY A 95 -10.16 -1.36 -14.30
N THR A 96 -11.47 -1.14 -14.40
CA THR A 96 -12.43 -1.40 -13.33
C THR A 96 -12.68 -2.89 -13.09
N PHE A 97 -12.62 -3.70 -14.15
CA PHE A 97 -12.81 -5.15 -14.09
C PHE A 97 -11.65 -5.85 -13.37
N LEU A 98 -10.42 -5.32 -13.44
CA LEU A 98 -9.23 -5.90 -12.79
C LEU A 98 -9.22 -5.82 -11.25
N ASN A 99 -10.24 -5.20 -10.63
CA ASN A 99 -10.43 -5.24 -9.19
C ASN A 99 -11.20 -6.47 -8.71
N HIS A 100 -11.85 -7.18 -9.63
CA HIS A 100 -12.52 -8.45 -9.38
C HIS A 100 -11.54 -9.62 -9.47
N VAL A 101 -11.91 -10.73 -8.85
CA VAL A 101 -11.09 -11.95 -8.80
C VAL A 101 -11.24 -12.76 -10.09
N SER A 102 -12.38 -12.66 -10.78
CA SER A 102 -12.67 -13.34 -12.04
C SER A 102 -13.50 -12.47 -12.99
N MET A 103 -13.53 -12.85 -14.27
CA MET A 103 -14.36 -12.15 -15.25
C MET A 103 -15.86 -12.38 -15.00
N ALA A 104 -16.24 -13.53 -14.45
CA ALA A 104 -17.62 -13.83 -14.09
C ALA A 104 -18.12 -12.90 -12.98
N ASP A 105 -17.30 -12.67 -11.94
CA ASP A 105 -17.58 -11.67 -10.89
C ASP A 105 -17.68 -10.26 -11.48
N ALA A 106 -16.74 -9.90 -12.37
CA ALA A 106 -16.74 -8.58 -12.99
C ALA A 106 -18.01 -8.33 -13.84
N MET A 107 -18.49 -9.34 -14.58
CA MET A 107 -19.77 -9.25 -15.30
C MET A 107 -20.98 -9.22 -14.35
N SER A 108 -20.91 -9.89 -13.20
CA SER A 108 -21.95 -9.88 -12.15
C SER A 108 -22.26 -8.46 -11.68
N SER A 109 -21.21 -7.64 -11.51
CA SER A 109 -21.36 -6.24 -11.06
C SER A 109 -22.24 -5.39 -11.99
N ILE A 110 -22.36 -5.80 -13.27
CA ILE A 110 -23.13 -5.09 -14.30
C ILE A 110 -24.49 -5.75 -14.53
N TYR A 111 -24.53 -7.08 -14.66
CA TYR A 111 -25.73 -7.79 -15.12
C TYR A 111 -26.38 -8.72 -14.07
N GLY A 112 -25.74 -8.88 -12.91
CA GLY A 112 -26.24 -9.62 -11.76
C GLY A 112 -25.80 -11.09 -11.67
N LYS A 113 -26.12 -11.70 -10.53
CA LYS A 113 -25.64 -13.03 -10.11
C LYS A 113 -26.02 -14.20 -11.02
N GLY A 114 -27.12 -14.11 -11.76
CA GLY A 114 -27.51 -15.17 -12.70
C GLY A 114 -26.50 -15.36 -13.83
N ILE A 115 -25.98 -14.25 -14.36
CA ILE A 115 -24.96 -14.27 -15.42
C ILE A 115 -23.61 -14.70 -14.88
N GLN A 116 -23.30 -14.35 -13.62
CA GLN A 116 -22.09 -14.82 -12.93
C GLN A 116 -22.02 -16.36 -12.91
N VAL A 117 -23.08 -17.03 -12.48
CA VAL A 117 -23.12 -18.50 -12.40
C VAL A 117 -23.00 -19.15 -13.78
N ILE A 118 -23.72 -18.63 -14.78
CA ILE A 118 -23.65 -19.17 -16.15
C ILE A 118 -22.25 -18.99 -16.73
N ALA A 119 -21.67 -17.80 -16.59
CA ALA A 119 -20.32 -17.51 -17.07
C ALA A 119 -19.30 -18.45 -16.42
N ALA A 120 -19.32 -18.56 -15.09
CA ALA A 120 -18.40 -19.42 -14.34
C ALA A 120 -18.56 -20.90 -14.71
N THR A 121 -19.80 -21.40 -14.81
CA THR A 121 -20.08 -22.81 -15.15
C THR A 121 -19.61 -23.13 -16.57
N SER A 122 -19.95 -22.28 -17.53
CA SER A 122 -19.53 -22.37 -18.93
C SER A 122 -18.01 -22.42 -19.06
N THR A 123 -17.31 -21.57 -18.31
CA THR A 123 -15.85 -21.52 -18.27
C THR A 123 -15.23 -22.78 -17.64
N VAL A 124 -15.76 -23.24 -16.51
CA VAL A 124 -15.27 -24.46 -15.84
C VAL A 124 -15.41 -25.69 -16.75
N LEU A 125 -16.50 -25.81 -17.51
CA LEU A 125 -16.70 -26.91 -18.47
C LEU A 125 -15.68 -26.90 -19.61
N MET A 126 -15.35 -25.72 -20.15
CA MET A 126 -14.30 -25.58 -21.16
C MET A 126 -12.93 -25.96 -20.60
N ASP A 127 -12.59 -25.45 -19.42
CA ASP A 127 -11.29 -25.69 -18.80
C ASP A 127 -11.09 -27.15 -18.36
N ILE A 128 -12.15 -27.89 -17.97
CA ILE A 128 -12.07 -29.34 -17.74
C ILE A 128 -11.55 -30.04 -19.00
N GLY A 129 -12.04 -29.65 -20.18
CA GLY A 129 -11.53 -30.12 -21.47
C GLY A 129 -10.06 -29.77 -21.68
N TYR A 130 -9.68 -28.53 -21.38
CA TYR A 130 -8.28 -28.08 -21.52
C TYR A 130 -7.32 -28.84 -20.58
N ILE A 131 -7.72 -29.09 -19.33
CA ILE A 131 -6.96 -29.89 -18.36
C ILE A 131 -6.85 -31.34 -18.85
N ALA A 132 -7.94 -31.91 -19.36
CA ALA A 132 -7.96 -33.27 -19.90
C ALA A 132 -6.98 -33.46 -21.08
N ILE A 133 -6.82 -32.43 -21.92
CA ILE A 133 -5.80 -32.40 -22.98
C ILE A 133 -4.39 -32.46 -22.39
N GLN A 134 -4.09 -31.65 -21.37
CA GLN A 134 -2.76 -31.66 -20.76
C GLN A 134 -2.44 -33.01 -20.09
N PHE A 135 -3.41 -33.62 -19.38
CA PHE A 135 -3.25 -34.98 -18.85
C PHE A 135 -2.95 -35.99 -19.95
N LYS A 136 -3.59 -35.85 -21.11
CA LYS A 136 -3.33 -36.73 -22.27
C LYS A 136 -1.92 -36.55 -22.82
N VAL A 137 -1.46 -35.31 -22.98
CA VAL A 137 -0.09 -35.01 -23.44
C VAL A 137 0.95 -35.60 -22.48
N ILE A 138 0.78 -35.38 -21.18
CA ILE A 138 1.69 -35.91 -20.16
C ILE A 138 1.71 -37.44 -20.20
N SER A 139 0.54 -38.08 -20.33
CA SER A 139 0.47 -39.54 -20.41
C SER A 139 1.19 -40.13 -21.63
N LYS A 140 1.14 -39.46 -22.79
CA LYS A 140 1.87 -39.89 -23.99
C LYS A 140 3.38 -39.85 -23.78
N ILE A 141 3.88 -38.77 -23.16
CA ILE A 141 5.31 -38.63 -22.85
C ILE A 141 5.75 -39.66 -21.81
N LEU A 142 4.96 -39.86 -20.75
CA LEU A 142 5.28 -40.85 -19.73
C LEU A 142 5.27 -42.27 -20.29
N ALA A 143 4.32 -42.59 -21.18
CA ALA A 143 4.30 -43.87 -21.85
C ALA A 143 5.58 -44.09 -22.69
N ALA A 144 6.06 -43.05 -23.39
CA ALA A 144 7.31 -43.12 -24.14
C ALA A 144 8.56 -43.20 -23.24
N LEU A 145 8.53 -42.64 -22.03
CA LEU A 145 9.63 -42.71 -21.06
C LEU A 145 9.70 -44.05 -20.30
N PHE A 146 8.55 -44.61 -19.96
CA PHE A 146 8.42 -45.83 -19.16
C PHE A 146 8.19 -47.10 -19.97
N ASP A 147 8.01 -46.97 -21.28
CA ASP A 147 7.65 -48.07 -22.18
C ASP A 147 6.39 -48.82 -21.70
N TYR A 148 5.40 -48.06 -21.20
CA TYR A 148 4.17 -48.60 -20.61
C TYR A 148 2.96 -47.74 -20.98
N HIS A 149 1.96 -48.37 -21.61
CA HIS A 149 0.80 -47.69 -22.22
C HIS A 149 -0.52 -47.84 -21.43
N GLY A 150 -0.47 -48.23 -20.16
CA GLY A 150 -1.67 -48.48 -19.36
C GLY A 150 -2.39 -47.20 -18.86
N PRO A 151 -3.71 -47.27 -18.58
CA PRO A 151 -4.49 -46.14 -18.06
C PRO A 151 -4.03 -45.66 -16.68
N GLU A 152 -3.28 -46.49 -15.94
CA GLU A 152 -2.73 -46.17 -14.63
C GLU A 152 -1.77 -44.97 -14.71
N VAL A 153 -1.03 -44.81 -15.82
CA VAL A 153 -0.10 -43.68 -16.03
C VAL A 153 -0.85 -42.35 -16.06
N ILE A 154 -2.01 -42.32 -16.71
CA ILE A 154 -2.88 -41.14 -16.78
C ILE A 154 -3.36 -40.78 -15.38
N ILE A 155 -3.83 -41.76 -14.62
CA ILE A 155 -4.38 -41.57 -13.27
C ILE A 155 -3.30 -41.06 -12.32
N ILE A 156 -2.10 -41.66 -12.35
CA ILE A 156 -0.97 -41.26 -11.49
C ILE A 156 -0.52 -39.83 -11.83
N ALA A 157 -0.33 -39.52 -13.11
CA ALA A 157 0.07 -38.20 -13.54
C ALA A 157 -0.95 -37.11 -13.15
N ALA A 158 -2.23 -37.38 -13.39
CA ALA A 158 -3.31 -36.47 -13.02
C ALA A 158 -3.44 -36.30 -11.50
N ALA A 159 -3.26 -37.39 -10.73
CA ALA A 159 -3.31 -37.35 -9.27
C ALA A 159 -2.19 -36.47 -8.70
N ILE A 160 -0.96 -36.62 -9.18
CA ILE A 160 0.18 -35.79 -8.76
C ILE A 160 -0.13 -34.31 -9.00
N ILE A 161 -0.56 -33.95 -10.21
CA ILE A 161 -0.87 -32.57 -10.59
C ILE A 161 -1.99 -31.99 -9.75
N THR A 162 -3.09 -32.72 -9.62
CA THR A 162 -4.27 -32.28 -8.86
C THR A 162 -3.93 -32.09 -7.38
N ILE A 163 -3.19 -33.03 -6.77
CA ILE A 163 -2.84 -32.98 -5.34
C ILE A 163 -2.01 -31.74 -5.03
N TYR A 164 -0.95 -31.44 -5.78
CA TYR A 164 -0.14 -30.27 -5.44
C TYR A 164 -0.84 -28.95 -5.80
N SER A 165 -1.60 -28.91 -6.90
CA SER A 165 -2.35 -27.71 -7.30
C SER A 165 -3.44 -27.34 -6.28
N ALA A 166 -4.06 -28.32 -5.61
CA ALA A 166 -5.10 -28.09 -4.62
C ALA A 166 -4.62 -27.29 -3.38
N PHE A 167 -3.31 -27.27 -3.10
CA PHE A 167 -2.77 -26.65 -1.89
C PHE A 167 -1.88 -25.43 -2.11
N GLY A 168 -1.49 -25.12 -3.36
CA GLY A 168 -0.47 -24.10 -3.66
C GLY A 168 -0.97 -22.65 -3.80
N GLY A 169 -2.21 -22.43 -4.25
CA GLY A 169 -2.69 -21.08 -4.60
C GLY A 169 -1.85 -20.39 -5.70
N ILE A 170 -2.24 -19.19 -6.12
CA ILE A 170 -1.63 -18.55 -7.30
C ILE A 170 -0.14 -18.23 -7.10
N LYS A 171 0.32 -17.94 -5.87
CA LYS A 171 1.74 -17.68 -5.59
C LYS A 171 2.62 -18.92 -5.83
N SER A 172 2.14 -20.11 -5.47
CA SER A 172 2.83 -21.35 -5.79
C SER A 172 2.87 -21.57 -7.29
N VAL A 173 1.73 -21.42 -7.97
CA VAL A 173 1.60 -21.61 -9.42
C VAL A 173 2.53 -20.68 -10.17
N SER A 174 2.56 -19.39 -9.84
CA SER A 174 3.46 -18.43 -10.49
C SER A 174 4.94 -18.74 -10.30
N PHE A 175 5.33 -19.38 -9.20
CA PHE A 175 6.72 -19.74 -8.96
C PHE A 175 7.12 -21.01 -9.70
N THR A 176 6.26 -22.04 -9.72
CA THR A 176 6.46 -23.24 -10.54
C THR A 176 6.49 -22.88 -12.03
N ASP A 177 5.62 -21.95 -12.46
CA ASP A 177 5.60 -21.42 -13.83
C ASP A 177 6.95 -20.78 -14.23
N VAL A 178 7.60 -20.04 -13.33
CA VAL A 178 8.93 -19.46 -13.60
C VAL A 178 9.99 -20.55 -13.80
N ILE A 179 9.97 -21.59 -12.97
CA ILE A 179 10.92 -22.71 -13.08
C ILE A 179 10.66 -23.48 -14.38
N GLN A 180 9.40 -23.77 -14.68
CA GLN A 180 8.98 -24.46 -15.89
C GLN A 180 9.38 -23.66 -17.13
N PHE A 181 9.16 -22.34 -17.14
CA PHE A 181 9.61 -21.44 -18.20
C PHE A 181 11.12 -21.52 -18.47
N ILE A 182 11.94 -21.49 -17.42
CA ILE A 182 13.39 -21.66 -17.57
C ILE A 182 13.72 -23.06 -18.10
N THR A 183 13.00 -24.08 -17.64
CA THR A 183 13.21 -25.49 -18.00
C THR A 183 12.94 -25.71 -19.49
N PHE A 184 11.73 -25.42 -20.00
CA PHE A 184 11.45 -25.63 -21.42
C PHE A 184 12.15 -24.59 -22.32
N GLY A 185 12.37 -23.36 -21.81
CA GLY A 185 13.10 -22.31 -22.53
C GLY A 185 14.57 -22.63 -22.78
N THR A 186 15.16 -23.54 -22.00
CA THR A 186 16.52 -24.05 -22.20
C THR A 186 16.55 -25.36 -22.98
N LEU A 187 15.59 -26.25 -22.73
CA LEU A 187 15.58 -27.59 -23.33
C LEU A 187 15.13 -27.61 -24.80
N LEU A 188 14.19 -26.75 -25.22
CA LEU A 188 13.77 -26.68 -26.62
C LEU A 188 14.90 -26.27 -27.59
N PRO A 189 15.71 -25.22 -27.30
CA PRO A 189 16.89 -24.91 -28.10
C PRO A 189 17.91 -26.05 -28.15
N VAL A 190 18.16 -26.72 -27.01
CA VAL A 190 19.09 -27.86 -26.94
C VAL A 190 18.60 -28.99 -27.85
N LEU A 191 17.29 -29.29 -27.83
CA LEU A 191 16.72 -30.31 -28.70
C LEU A 191 16.92 -29.98 -30.18
N ALA A 192 16.66 -28.74 -30.58
CA ALA A 192 16.87 -28.31 -31.96
C ALA A 192 18.33 -28.48 -32.40
N LEU A 193 19.29 -28.19 -31.51
CA LEU A 193 20.72 -28.38 -31.77
C LEU A 193 21.10 -29.86 -31.91
N VAL A 194 20.49 -30.75 -31.11
CA VAL A 194 20.77 -32.19 -31.19
C VAL A 194 20.29 -32.76 -32.52
N ILE A 195 19.07 -32.44 -32.95
CA ILE A 195 18.54 -32.90 -34.24
C ILE A 195 19.38 -32.34 -35.39
N TRP A 196 19.73 -31.05 -35.33
CA TRP A 196 20.59 -30.42 -36.33
C TRP A 196 21.93 -31.14 -36.50
N HIS A 197 22.55 -31.54 -35.39
CA HIS A 197 23.83 -32.25 -35.42
C HIS A 197 23.73 -33.66 -36.02
N HIS A 198 22.54 -34.25 -36.04
CA HIS A 198 22.28 -35.55 -36.66
C HIS A 198 22.19 -35.47 -38.19
N ILE A 199 21.90 -34.28 -38.75
CA ILE A 199 21.78 -34.07 -40.20
C ILE A 199 23.19 -34.03 -40.83
N PRO A 200 23.55 -34.95 -41.75
CA PRO A 200 24.91 -35.07 -42.27
C PRO A 200 25.39 -33.87 -43.11
N ASP A 201 24.48 -33.24 -43.87
CA ASP A 201 24.77 -32.08 -44.70
C ASP A 201 23.78 -30.94 -44.42
N THR A 202 24.31 -29.82 -43.95
CA THR A 202 23.54 -28.63 -43.59
C THR A 202 22.84 -27.99 -44.78
N ASN A 203 23.33 -28.22 -46.00
CA ASN A 203 22.70 -27.73 -47.22
C ASN A 203 21.35 -28.42 -47.50
N GLN A 204 21.12 -29.62 -46.94
CA GLN A 204 19.83 -30.32 -47.08
C GLN A 204 18.67 -29.51 -46.48
N VAL A 205 18.91 -28.77 -45.39
CA VAL A 205 17.85 -27.94 -44.79
C VAL A 205 17.45 -26.79 -45.72
N ILE A 206 18.44 -26.16 -46.36
CA ILE A 206 18.21 -25.11 -47.37
C ILE A 206 17.48 -25.70 -48.57
N HIS A 207 17.87 -26.89 -49.01
CA HIS A 207 17.18 -27.61 -50.09
C HIS A 207 15.72 -27.90 -49.72
N THR A 208 15.43 -28.41 -48.52
CA THR A 208 14.06 -28.65 -48.04
C THR A 208 13.23 -27.37 -48.05
N LEU A 209 13.75 -26.26 -47.53
CA LEU A 209 13.03 -24.98 -47.49
C LEU A 209 12.76 -24.38 -48.87
N THR A 210 13.63 -24.64 -49.85
CA THR A 210 13.52 -24.08 -51.21
C THR A 210 12.69 -24.96 -52.15
N THR A 211 12.67 -26.27 -51.93
CA THR A 211 11.97 -27.23 -52.79
C THR A 211 10.60 -27.65 -52.27
N ASN A 212 10.37 -27.61 -50.95
CA ASN A 212 9.10 -28.02 -50.38
C ASN A 212 8.01 -26.96 -50.68
N PRO A 213 6.89 -27.34 -51.34
CA PRO A 213 5.84 -26.39 -51.72
C PRO A 213 5.20 -25.69 -50.51
N ASN A 214 5.12 -26.38 -49.36
CA ASN A 214 4.50 -25.85 -48.14
C ASN A 214 5.33 -24.70 -47.52
N PHE A 215 6.61 -24.58 -47.85
CA PHE A 215 7.49 -23.49 -47.40
C PHE A 215 7.75 -22.43 -48.48
N SER A 216 7.13 -22.56 -49.66
CA SER A 216 7.25 -21.59 -50.74
C SER A 216 6.28 -20.42 -50.55
N PHE A 217 6.81 -19.25 -50.15
CA PHE A 217 6.00 -18.04 -49.97
C PHE A 217 5.18 -17.67 -51.21
N LYS A 218 5.76 -17.84 -52.42
CA LYS A 218 5.09 -17.54 -53.70
C LYS A 218 3.93 -18.48 -54.00
N GLN A 219 3.93 -19.71 -53.49
CA GLN A 219 2.83 -20.66 -53.68
C GLN A 219 1.75 -20.48 -52.63
N VAL A 220 2.16 -20.26 -51.38
CA VAL A 220 1.25 -20.11 -50.24
C VAL A 220 0.43 -18.82 -50.31
N VAL A 221 1.04 -17.69 -50.69
CA VAL A 221 0.38 -16.37 -50.74
C VAL A 221 -0.32 -16.12 -52.09
N ARG A 222 -0.83 -17.17 -52.74
CA ARG A 222 -1.71 -17.05 -53.91
C ARG A 222 -3.17 -17.02 -53.46
N TRP A 223 -4.00 -16.25 -54.17
CA TRP A 223 -5.45 -16.26 -54.00
C TRP A 223 -6.04 -17.63 -54.34
N SER A 224 -6.00 -18.53 -53.37
CA SER A 224 -6.44 -19.93 -53.43
C SER A 224 -7.43 -20.20 -52.30
N PRO A 225 -8.33 -21.20 -52.43
CA PRO A 225 -9.24 -21.57 -51.34
C PRO A 225 -8.52 -21.89 -50.02
N GLN A 226 -7.34 -22.50 -50.11
CA GLN A 226 -6.52 -22.85 -48.95
C GLN A 226 -5.92 -21.62 -48.26
N PHE A 227 -5.44 -20.64 -49.03
CA PHE A 227 -4.98 -19.36 -48.50
C PHE A 227 -6.15 -18.54 -47.90
N MET A 228 -7.33 -18.57 -48.51
CA MET A 228 -8.53 -17.94 -47.94
C MET A 228 -8.92 -18.58 -46.59
N SER A 229 -8.90 -19.91 -46.49
CA SER A 229 -9.11 -20.62 -45.23
C SER A 229 -8.07 -20.22 -44.17
N THR A 230 -6.82 -20.08 -44.59
CA THR A 230 -5.69 -19.63 -43.74
C THR A 230 -5.95 -18.22 -43.18
N LEU A 231 -6.38 -17.27 -44.00
CA LEU A 231 -6.72 -15.92 -43.56
C LEU A 231 -7.90 -15.90 -42.60
N VAL A 232 -8.94 -16.70 -42.85
CA VAL A 232 -10.09 -16.83 -41.93
C VAL A 232 -9.63 -17.38 -40.58
N PHE A 233 -8.77 -18.40 -40.58
CA PHE A 233 -8.23 -18.97 -39.35
C PHE A 233 -7.26 -18.02 -38.62
N MET A 234 -6.53 -17.18 -39.36
CA MET A 234 -5.73 -16.09 -38.80
C MET A 234 -6.62 -15.06 -38.07
N CYS A 235 -7.69 -14.59 -38.72
CA CYS A 235 -8.65 -13.66 -38.12
C CYS A 235 -9.30 -14.25 -36.86
N TYR A 236 -9.60 -15.54 -36.88
CA TYR A 236 -10.07 -16.27 -35.69
C TYR A 236 -9.03 -16.23 -34.56
N SER A 237 -7.78 -16.58 -34.85
CA SER A 237 -6.68 -16.58 -33.88
C SER A 237 -6.33 -15.18 -33.35
N MET A 238 -6.61 -14.13 -34.13
CA MET A 238 -6.48 -12.73 -33.71
C MET A 238 -7.61 -12.25 -32.79
N THR A 239 -8.73 -12.98 -32.73
CA THR A 239 -9.88 -12.57 -31.92
C THR A 239 -9.53 -12.67 -30.45
N PRO A 240 -9.51 -11.56 -29.68
CA PRO A 240 -9.09 -11.60 -28.30
C PRO A 240 -10.10 -12.41 -27.48
N SER A 241 -9.65 -13.54 -26.95
CA SER A 241 -10.36 -14.27 -25.91
C SER A 241 -9.73 -13.91 -24.56
N LEU A 242 -10.56 -13.76 -23.52
CA LEU A 242 -10.10 -13.59 -22.13
C LEU A 242 -10.41 -14.87 -21.36
N PRO A 243 -9.69 -15.98 -21.63
CA PRO A 243 -9.85 -17.18 -20.82
C PRO A 243 -9.51 -16.84 -19.36
N PRO A 244 -10.04 -17.62 -18.41
CA PRO A 244 -9.95 -17.28 -16.98
C PRO A 244 -8.51 -17.21 -16.50
N MET A 245 -7.62 -18.04 -17.06
CA MET A 245 -6.19 -17.96 -16.80
C MET A 245 -5.63 -16.59 -17.17
N LEU A 246 -5.96 -16.06 -18.36
CA LEU A 246 -5.45 -14.76 -18.82
C LEU A 246 -5.99 -13.64 -17.94
N PHE A 247 -7.30 -13.66 -17.66
CA PHE A 247 -7.93 -12.68 -16.79
C PHE A 247 -7.28 -12.69 -15.40
N GLN A 248 -7.05 -13.86 -14.82
CA GLN A 248 -6.42 -13.99 -13.50
C GLN A 248 -5.00 -13.40 -13.50
N ARG A 249 -4.19 -13.64 -14.55
CA ARG A 249 -2.86 -13.03 -14.68
C ARG A 249 -2.96 -11.51 -14.88
N MET A 250 -3.96 -11.01 -15.61
CA MET A 250 -4.19 -9.57 -15.70
C MET A 250 -4.62 -8.96 -14.35
N ALA A 251 -5.44 -9.67 -13.58
CA ALA A 251 -5.91 -9.25 -12.25
C ALA A 251 -4.83 -9.31 -11.17
N MET A 252 -3.79 -10.14 -11.36
CA MET A 252 -2.57 -10.16 -10.53
C MET A 252 -1.70 -8.92 -10.71
N ALA A 253 -1.89 -8.12 -11.78
CA ALA A 253 -1.10 -6.92 -11.99
C ALA A 253 -1.54 -5.77 -11.08
N ARG A 254 -0.58 -4.95 -10.66
CA ARG A 254 -0.82 -3.75 -9.85
C ARG A 254 -1.57 -2.66 -10.62
N ASP A 255 -1.30 -2.55 -11.92
CA ASP A 255 -1.87 -1.54 -12.80
C ASP A 255 -1.88 -1.97 -14.29
N ILE A 256 -2.64 -1.24 -15.12
CA ILE A 256 -2.79 -1.49 -16.55
C ILE A 256 -1.45 -1.41 -17.32
N ARG A 257 -0.51 -0.55 -16.89
CA ARG A 257 0.80 -0.43 -17.54
C ARG A 257 1.62 -1.69 -17.32
N GLN A 258 1.55 -2.29 -16.14
CA GLN A 258 2.15 -3.59 -15.87
C GLN A 258 1.52 -4.68 -16.74
N VAL A 259 0.19 -4.71 -16.89
CA VAL A 259 -0.50 -5.66 -17.80
C VAL A 259 0.01 -5.52 -19.23
N LYS A 260 0.01 -4.30 -19.79
CA LYS A 260 0.49 -4.01 -21.15
C LYS A 260 1.91 -4.52 -21.38
N ARG A 261 2.83 -4.19 -20.47
CA ARG A 261 4.24 -4.59 -20.58
C ARG A 261 4.39 -6.11 -20.46
N SER A 262 3.70 -6.71 -19.49
CA SER A 262 3.84 -8.16 -19.22
C SER A 262 3.34 -8.99 -20.39
N ILE A 263 2.20 -8.61 -20.98
CA ILE A 263 1.65 -9.24 -22.18
C ILE A 263 2.57 -9.00 -23.39
N ALA A 264 3.04 -7.77 -23.63
CA ALA A 264 3.94 -7.50 -24.76
C ALA A 264 5.25 -8.31 -24.68
N TYR A 265 5.84 -8.43 -23.48
CA TYR A 265 7.04 -9.24 -23.26
C TYR A 265 6.74 -10.73 -23.42
N ALA A 266 5.58 -11.20 -22.92
CA ALA A 266 5.17 -12.58 -23.08
C ALA A 266 4.95 -12.93 -24.56
N THR A 267 4.34 -12.05 -25.35
CA THR A 267 4.19 -12.27 -26.80
C THR A 267 5.54 -12.46 -27.48
N GLY A 268 6.53 -11.62 -27.19
CA GLY A 268 7.87 -11.75 -27.79
C GLY A 268 8.56 -13.07 -27.41
N LEU A 269 8.41 -13.51 -26.16
CA LEU A 269 8.98 -14.77 -25.68
C LEU A 269 8.24 -16.00 -26.22
N LEU A 270 6.91 -15.95 -26.32
CA LEU A 270 6.10 -17.03 -26.92
C LEU A 270 6.43 -17.20 -28.39
N LEU A 271 6.55 -16.09 -29.14
CA LEU A 271 6.97 -16.14 -30.54
C LEU A 271 8.38 -16.74 -30.69
N LEU A 272 9.29 -16.48 -29.75
CA LEU A 272 10.61 -17.12 -29.75
C LEU A 272 10.51 -18.64 -29.55
N ILE A 273 9.65 -19.10 -28.62
CA ILE A 273 9.40 -20.53 -28.40
C ILE A 273 8.78 -21.19 -29.63
N GLU A 274 7.80 -20.54 -30.26
CA GLU A 274 7.18 -20.98 -31.51
C GLU A 274 8.22 -21.13 -32.63
N LEU A 275 9.12 -20.16 -32.79
CA LEU A 275 10.19 -20.24 -33.77
C LEU A 275 11.11 -21.46 -33.54
N PHE A 276 11.37 -21.83 -32.28
CA PHE A 276 12.12 -23.06 -31.98
C PHE A 276 11.33 -24.32 -32.35
N ILE A 277 10.02 -24.37 -32.08
CA ILE A 277 9.17 -25.53 -32.44
C ILE A 277 9.08 -25.66 -33.97
N ILE A 278 8.87 -24.55 -34.68
CA ILE A 278 8.88 -24.50 -36.15
C ILE A 278 10.22 -24.98 -36.69
N TRP A 279 11.32 -24.54 -36.08
CA TRP A 279 12.65 -24.96 -36.47
C TRP A 279 12.81 -26.47 -36.30
N ILE A 280 12.45 -27.03 -35.14
CA ILE A 280 12.48 -28.48 -34.88
C ILE A 280 11.66 -29.23 -35.95
N ALA A 281 10.47 -28.74 -36.31
CA ALA A 281 9.65 -29.37 -37.35
C ALA A 281 10.35 -29.40 -38.72
N ILE A 282 11.02 -28.31 -39.12
CA ILE A 282 11.78 -28.23 -40.38
C ILE A 282 12.97 -29.20 -40.37
N LEU A 283 13.63 -29.36 -39.21
CA LEU A 283 14.74 -30.30 -39.08
C LEU A 283 14.28 -31.74 -39.21
N LEU A 284 13.17 -32.10 -38.55
CA LEU A 284 12.57 -33.43 -38.69
C LEU A 284 12.11 -33.70 -40.12
N LEU A 285 11.55 -32.70 -40.80
CA LEU A 285 11.17 -32.80 -42.22
C LEU A 285 12.36 -33.00 -43.14
N THR A 286 13.51 -32.40 -42.81
CA THR A 286 14.75 -32.58 -43.56
C THR A 286 15.37 -33.95 -43.33
N ASP A 287 15.34 -34.42 -42.08
CA ASP A 287 15.86 -35.73 -41.69
C ASP A 287 15.03 -36.88 -42.28
N ASN A 288 13.71 -36.78 -42.21
CA ASN A 288 12.79 -37.76 -42.80
C ASN A 288 11.52 -37.09 -43.31
N PRO A 289 11.32 -36.96 -44.64
CA PRO A 289 10.16 -36.27 -45.21
C PRO A 289 8.89 -37.14 -45.30
N ASN A 290 8.97 -38.45 -45.07
CA ASN A 290 7.87 -39.39 -45.34
C ASN A 290 7.05 -39.79 -44.09
N LEU A 291 7.21 -39.07 -42.98
CA LEU A 291 6.45 -39.34 -41.75
C LEU A 291 4.98 -38.93 -41.90
N THR A 292 4.08 -39.74 -41.34
CA THR A 292 2.69 -39.31 -41.14
C THR A 292 2.60 -38.33 -39.97
N THR A 293 1.60 -37.45 -39.98
CA THR A 293 1.44 -36.38 -38.97
C THR A 293 1.51 -36.89 -37.53
N SER A 294 0.92 -38.05 -37.23
CA SER A 294 0.91 -38.64 -35.89
C SER A 294 2.22 -39.34 -35.48
N GLN A 295 3.14 -39.57 -36.42
CA GLN A 295 4.42 -40.24 -36.17
C GLN A 295 5.56 -39.26 -35.85
N VAL A 296 5.41 -37.96 -36.17
CA VAL A 296 6.48 -36.95 -36.05
C VAL A 296 7.06 -36.88 -34.63
N VAL A 297 6.20 -36.85 -33.61
CA VAL A 297 6.66 -36.75 -32.21
C VAL A 297 7.28 -38.05 -31.72
N SER A 298 6.72 -39.21 -32.07
CA SER A 298 7.33 -40.50 -31.72
C SER A 298 8.70 -40.67 -32.37
N TYR A 299 8.83 -40.28 -33.65
CA TYR A 299 10.10 -40.30 -34.38
C TYR A 299 11.16 -39.41 -33.71
N LEU A 300 10.79 -38.19 -33.33
CA LEU A 300 11.65 -37.29 -32.56
C LEU A 300 12.21 -37.94 -31.29
N ILE A 301 11.35 -38.61 -30.53
CA ILE A 301 11.73 -39.23 -29.25
C ILE A 301 12.58 -40.48 -29.49
N GLU A 302 12.23 -41.33 -30.44
CA GLU A 302 12.89 -42.62 -30.65
C GLU A 302 14.24 -42.50 -31.35
N GLN A 303 14.38 -41.60 -32.34
CA GLN A 303 15.57 -41.55 -33.20
C GLN A 303 16.59 -40.48 -32.78
N HIS A 304 16.15 -39.39 -32.14
CA HIS A 304 17.04 -38.26 -31.82
C HIS A 304 17.30 -38.08 -30.32
N THR A 305 16.85 -39.01 -29.46
CA THR A 305 17.16 -38.96 -28.03
C THR A 305 17.85 -40.23 -27.54
N TYR A 306 18.94 -40.05 -26.78
CA TYR A 306 19.63 -41.12 -26.07
C TYR A 306 19.30 -41.06 -24.57
N ALA A 307 19.66 -42.12 -23.82
CA ALA A 307 19.42 -42.19 -22.39
C ALA A 307 20.05 -40.99 -21.63
N GLY A 308 19.27 -40.32 -20.79
CA GLY A 308 19.56 -39.02 -20.19
C GLY A 308 18.86 -37.87 -20.92
N LEU A 309 19.14 -37.69 -22.22
CA LEU A 309 18.50 -36.65 -23.03
C LEU A 309 17.00 -36.90 -23.21
N LYS A 310 16.60 -38.17 -23.34
CA LYS A 310 15.19 -38.60 -23.40
C LYS A 310 14.42 -38.13 -22.16
N GLY A 311 15.01 -38.28 -20.97
CA GLY A 311 14.47 -37.81 -19.70
C GLY A 311 14.40 -36.29 -19.60
N PHE A 312 15.44 -35.57 -20.05
CA PHE A 312 15.41 -34.11 -20.12
C PHE A 312 14.33 -33.60 -21.07
N LEU A 313 14.20 -34.18 -22.28
CA LEU A 313 13.13 -33.86 -23.22
C LEU A 313 11.76 -34.10 -22.59
N GLY A 314 11.59 -35.24 -21.92
CA GLY A 314 10.38 -35.58 -21.19
C GLY A 314 10.03 -34.54 -20.14
N VAL A 315 11.02 -34.08 -19.35
CA VAL A 315 10.84 -32.99 -18.38
C VAL A 315 10.47 -31.67 -19.05
N GLY A 316 11.09 -31.31 -20.18
CA GLY A 316 10.77 -30.08 -20.91
C GLY A 316 9.33 -30.04 -21.41
N ILE A 317 8.85 -31.15 -22.00
CA ILE A 317 7.48 -31.24 -22.51
C ILE A 317 6.46 -31.34 -21.38
N ILE A 318 6.77 -32.10 -20.31
CA ILE A 318 5.89 -32.17 -19.14
C ILE A 318 5.83 -30.82 -18.43
N ALA A 319 6.91 -30.05 -18.37
CA ALA A 319 6.90 -28.70 -17.83
C ALA A 319 5.93 -27.77 -18.58
N LEU A 320 5.88 -27.84 -19.91
CA LEU A 320 4.91 -27.11 -20.74
C LEU A 320 3.46 -27.51 -20.38
N ALA A 321 3.18 -28.82 -20.33
CA ALA A 321 1.83 -29.31 -20.05
C ALA A 321 1.38 -29.03 -18.61
N MET A 322 2.30 -29.18 -17.65
CA MET A 322 2.07 -29.01 -16.22
C MET A 322 1.73 -27.56 -15.87
N SER A 323 2.47 -26.58 -16.41
CA SER A 323 2.19 -25.15 -16.18
C SER A 323 0.77 -24.75 -16.62
N SER A 324 0.37 -25.19 -17.81
CA SER A 324 -0.97 -24.93 -18.35
C SER A 324 -2.06 -25.63 -17.52
N ALA A 325 -1.83 -26.88 -17.10
CA ALA A 325 -2.77 -27.63 -16.26
C ALA A 325 -2.98 -26.97 -14.89
N ASP A 326 -1.90 -26.54 -14.24
CA ASP A 326 -1.95 -25.86 -12.93
C ASP A 326 -2.69 -24.54 -13.01
N SER A 327 -2.39 -23.77 -14.05
CA SER A 327 -3.01 -22.50 -14.32
C SER A 327 -4.53 -22.66 -14.47
N ALA A 328 -4.97 -23.63 -15.25
CA ALA A 328 -6.38 -23.93 -15.47
C ALA A 328 -7.07 -24.48 -14.19
N LEU A 329 -6.45 -25.44 -13.49
CA LEU A 329 -6.97 -25.99 -12.24
C LEU A 329 -7.16 -24.91 -11.18
N ASN A 330 -6.19 -24.00 -11.02
CA ASN A 330 -6.29 -22.90 -10.07
C ASN A 330 -7.39 -21.90 -10.47
N SER A 331 -7.42 -21.47 -11.73
CA SER A 331 -8.44 -20.55 -12.23
C SER A 331 -9.86 -21.11 -12.06
N CYS A 332 -10.08 -22.39 -12.39
CA CYS A 332 -11.37 -23.05 -12.19
C CYS A 332 -11.76 -23.18 -10.72
N ALA A 333 -10.82 -23.56 -9.86
CA ALA A 333 -11.09 -23.65 -8.43
C ALA A 333 -11.53 -22.31 -7.84
N VAL A 334 -10.92 -21.21 -8.31
CA VAL A 334 -11.33 -19.85 -7.96
C VAL A 334 -12.74 -19.54 -8.47
N LEU A 335 -13.07 -19.88 -9.73
CA LEU A 335 -14.41 -19.70 -10.29
C LEU A 335 -15.47 -20.48 -9.50
N VAL A 336 -15.23 -21.75 -9.17
CA VAL A 336 -16.18 -22.55 -8.38
C VAL A 336 -16.37 -21.93 -6.99
N ALA A 337 -15.28 -21.61 -6.31
CA ALA A 337 -15.31 -21.12 -4.92
C ALA A 337 -15.85 -19.69 -4.79
N ASN A 338 -15.72 -18.83 -5.81
CA ASN A 338 -16.17 -17.44 -5.78
C ASN A 338 -17.49 -17.22 -6.55
N ASP A 339 -17.62 -17.81 -7.73
CA ASP A 339 -18.62 -17.42 -8.73
C ASP A 339 -19.75 -18.44 -8.91
N ILE A 340 -19.62 -19.64 -8.34
CA ILE A 340 -20.65 -20.67 -8.37
C ILE A 340 -21.23 -20.89 -6.97
N LEU A 341 -20.42 -21.32 -6.00
CA LEU A 341 -20.93 -21.74 -4.69
C LEU A 341 -21.60 -20.61 -3.88
N PRO A 342 -21.00 -19.40 -3.76
CA PRO A 342 -21.64 -18.31 -3.03
C PRO A 342 -22.89 -17.73 -3.71
N PRO A 343 -22.91 -17.48 -5.05
CA PRO A 343 -24.12 -17.03 -5.72
C PRO A 343 -25.29 -18.01 -5.66
N LEU A 344 -25.02 -19.33 -5.65
CA LEU A 344 -26.02 -20.38 -5.44
C LEU A 344 -26.41 -20.59 -3.97
N LYS A 345 -25.85 -19.81 -3.04
CA LYS A 345 -26.06 -19.91 -1.58
C LYS A 345 -25.65 -21.25 -0.96
N ILE A 346 -24.81 -22.04 -1.63
CA ILE A 346 -24.25 -23.29 -1.08
C ILE A 346 -23.23 -22.98 0.02
N THR A 347 -22.46 -21.91 -0.15
CA THR A 347 -21.51 -21.40 0.85
C THR A 347 -21.77 -19.92 1.14
N LYS A 348 -21.59 -19.46 2.39
CA LYS A 348 -21.80 -18.04 2.75
C LYS A 348 -20.82 -17.09 2.06
N GLN A 349 -19.57 -17.51 1.87
CA GLN A 349 -18.50 -16.70 1.27
C GLN A 349 -17.44 -17.60 0.62
N ALA A 350 -16.63 -17.02 -0.27
CA ALA A 350 -15.52 -17.71 -0.89
C ALA A 350 -14.48 -18.15 0.16
N SER A 351 -13.94 -19.36 0.01
CA SER A 351 -12.96 -19.91 0.94
C SER A 351 -11.90 -20.76 0.22
N VAL A 352 -10.69 -20.77 0.77
CA VAL A 352 -9.58 -21.59 0.24
C VAL A 352 -9.90 -23.08 0.33
N ARG A 353 -10.62 -23.52 1.37
CA ARG A 353 -11.05 -24.92 1.50
C ARG A 353 -12.00 -25.32 0.38
N ALA A 354 -12.97 -24.47 0.03
CA ALA A 354 -13.86 -24.72 -1.09
C ALA A 354 -13.12 -24.79 -2.43
N ALA A 355 -12.13 -23.91 -2.64
CA ALA A 355 -11.29 -23.96 -3.84
C ALA A 355 -10.46 -25.26 -3.91
N ALA A 356 -9.85 -25.70 -2.81
CA ALA A 356 -9.09 -26.95 -2.78
C ALA A 356 -9.97 -28.17 -3.10
N ILE A 357 -11.18 -28.26 -2.53
CA ILE A 357 -12.14 -29.33 -2.85
C ILE A 357 -12.55 -29.27 -4.31
N ALA A 358 -12.82 -28.06 -4.84
CA ALA A 358 -13.15 -27.87 -6.25
C ALA A 358 -12.02 -28.37 -7.16
N THR A 359 -10.75 -28.11 -6.84
CA THR A 359 -9.59 -28.63 -7.60
C THR A 359 -9.64 -30.14 -7.76
N PHE A 360 -9.94 -30.90 -6.68
CA PHE A 360 -10.07 -32.35 -6.76
C PHE A 360 -11.24 -32.81 -7.65
N ILE A 361 -12.39 -32.15 -7.53
CA ILE A 361 -13.57 -32.47 -8.34
C ILE A 361 -13.29 -32.20 -9.83
N ILE A 362 -12.71 -31.05 -10.15
CA ILE A 362 -12.33 -30.67 -11.52
C ILE A 362 -11.31 -31.67 -12.09
N GLY A 363 -10.28 -32.01 -11.31
CA GLY A 363 -9.28 -33.01 -11.70
C GLY A 363 -9.89 -34.38 -11.98
N PHE A 364 -10.84 -34.83 -11.16
CA PHE A 364 -11.56 -36.09 -11.37
C PHE A 364 -12.35 -36.10 -12.70
N PHE A 365 -13.13 -35.05 -12.98
CA PHE A 365 -13.86 -34.95 -14.25
C PHE A 365 -12.92 -34.85 -15.46
N ALA A 366 -11.79 -34.15 -15.32
CA ALA A 366 -10.77 -34.11 -16.37
C ALA A 366 -10.20 -35.50 -16.66
N VAL A 367 -9.92 -36.32 -15.64
CA VAL A 367 -9.48 -37.73 -15.80
C VAL A 367 -10.53 -38.55 -16.53
N LEU A 368 -11.80 -38.47 -16.14
CA LEU A 368 -12.89 -39.18 -16.83
C LEU A 368 -12.94 -38.82 -18.31
N LEU A 369 -12.82 -37.53 -18.63
CA LEU A 369 -12.83 -37.05 -20.01
C LEU A 369 -11.59 -37.52 -20.80
N THR A 370 -10.40 -37.50 -20.19
CA THR A 370 -9.15 -38.00 -20.78
C THR A 370 -9.24 -39.49 -21.14
N LEU A 371 -9.89 -40.30 -20.29
CA LEU A 371 -10.11 -41.73 -20.52
C LEU A 371 -11.20 -42.01 -21.57
N SER A 372 -12.20 -41.14 -21.67
CA SER A 372 -13.36 -41.33 -22.56
C SER A 372 -13.07 -40.98 -24.02
N ILE A 373 -12.31 -39.90 -24.28
CA ILE A 373 -12.07 -39.41 -25.64
C ILE A 373 -10.61 -39.61 -26.02
N GLN A 374 -10.35 -40.37 -27.10
CA GLN A 374 -8.98 -40.68 -27.52
C GLN A 374 -8.27 -39.53 -28.24
N ASN A 375 -8.99 -38.72 -29.01
CA ASN A 375 -8.40 -37.68 -29.85
C ASN A 375 -8.35 -36.32 -29.12
N ILE A 376 -7.14 -35.74 -29.01
CA ILE A 376 -6.89 -34.43 -28.38
C ILE A 376 -7.70 -33.31 -29.06
N LEU A 377 -7.75 -33.30 -30.40
CA LEU A 377 -8.49 -32.29 -31.17
C LEU A 377 -9.99 -32.37 -30.89
N GLN A 378 -10.52 -33.58 -30.71
CA GLN A 378 -11.94 -33.78 -30.40
C GLN A 378 -12.30 -33.23 -29.01
N ILE A 379 -11.43 -33.40 -28.01
CA ILE A 379 -11.61 -32.79 -26.68
C ILE A 379 -11.61 -31.27 -26.79
N LEU A 380 -10.68 -30.70 -27.55
CA LEU A 380 -10.57 -29.25 -27.75
C LEU A 380 -11.85 -28.67 -28.38
N LEU A 381 -12.28 -29.23 -29.51
CA LEU A 381 -13.47 -28.76 -30.22
C LEU A 381 -14.74 -28.96 -29.39
N PHE A 382 -14.87 -30.08 -28.68
CA PHE A 382 -15.99 -30.34 -27.78
C PHE A 382 -16.05 -29.31 -26.65
N SER A 383 -14.93 -29.07 -25.97
CA SER A 383 -14.85 -28.14 -24.83
C SER A 383 -15.09 -26.67 -25.21
N ALA A 384 -14.66 -26.25 -26.41
CA ALA A 384 -14.85 -24.90 -26.92
C ALA A 384 -16.33 -24.49 -27.05
N ASN A 385 -17.22 -25.46 -27.30
CA ASN A 385 -18.67 -25.22 -27.44
C ASN A 385 -19.33 -24.70 -26.14
N PHE A 386 -18.71 -24.93 -24.99
CA PHE A 386 -19.25 -24.48 -23.70
C PHE A 386 -18.91 -23.03 -23.35
N TYR A 387 -17.95 -22.39 -24.02
CA TYR A 387 -17.50 -21.04 -23.66
C TYR A 387 -17.67 -20.03 -24.78
N LEU A 388 -17.18 -20.35 -25.99
CA LEU A 388 -17.11 -19.37 -27.08
C LEU A 388 -18.49 -18.82 -27.49
N PRO A 389 -19.53 -19.67 -27.71
CA PRO A 389 -20.86 -19.22 -28.12
C PRO A 389 -21.64 -18.50 -27.02
N ILE A 390 -21.23 -18.67 -25.76
CA ILE A 390 -21.98 -18.21 -24.59
C ILE A 390 -21.40 -16.89 -24.08
N LEU A 391 -20.09 -16.86 -23.79
CA LEU A 391 -19.51 -15.76 -23.01
C LEU A 391 -18.75 -14.73 -23.84
N THR A 392 -18.07 -15.15 -24.91
CA THR A 392 -17.13 -14.29 -25.64
C THR A 392 -17.77 -12.99 -26.14
N ILE A 393 -18.95 -13.09 -26.76
CA ILE A 393 -19.63 -11.91 -27.33
C ILE A 393 -20.15 -10.95 -26.24
N PRO A 394 -20.96 -11.40 -25.25
CA PRO A 394 -21.38 -10.53 -24.14
C PRO A 394 -20.19 -9.88 -23.43
N MET A 395 -19.13 -10.65 -23.16
CA MET A 395 -17.94 -10.20 -22.46
C MET A 395 -17.22 -9.09 -23.24
N LEU A 396 -16.94 -9.29 -24.53
CA LEU A 396 -16.27 -8.29 -25.35
C LEU A 396 -17.11 -7.01 -25.46
N LEU A 397 -18.40 -7.12 -25.76
CA LEU A 397 -19.30 -5.96 -25.80
C LEU A 397 -19.29 -5.17 -24.48
N THR A 398 -19.29 -5.89 -23.35
CA THR A 398 -19.20 -5.29 -22.02
C THR A 398 -17.88 -4.52 -21.81
N ILE A 399 -16.75 -5.10 -22.24
CA ILE A 399 -15.44 -4.46 -22.13
C ILE A 399 -15.36 -3.21 -23.02
N PHE A 400 -15.92 -3.27 -24.24
CA PHE A 400 -15.95 -2.14 -25.16
C PHE A 400 -16.98 -1.06 -24.79
N GLY A 401 -17.71 -1.23 -23.69
CA GLY A 401 -18.59 -0.19 -23.14
C GLY A 401 -20.05 -0.29 -23.59
N PHE A 402 -20.44 -1.36 -24.26
CA PHE A 402 -21.85 -1.64 -24.53
C PHE A 402 -22.55 -2.05 -23.22
N ARG A 403 -23.70 -1.44 -22.95
CA ARG A 403 -24.53 -1.70 -21.76
C ARG A 403 -25.95 -2.03 -22.20
N THR A 404 -26.53 -3.08 -21.63
CA THR A 404 -27.87 -3.57 -21.99
C THR A 404 -28.51 -4.26 -20.78
N SER A 405 -29.78 -4.63 -20.89
CA SER A 405 -30.50 -5.32 -19.82
C SER A 405 -30.05 -6.76 -19.66
N LYS A 406 -30.22 -7.31 -18.45
CA LYS A 406 -29.96 -8.74 -18.17
C LYS A 406 -30.75 -9.67 -19.09
N ARG A 407 -31.97 -9.28 -19.49
CA ARG A 407 -32.85 -10.09 -20.35
C ARG A 407 -32.25 -10.26 -21.74
N VAL A 408 -31.72 -9.19 -22.33
CA VAL A 408 -31.03 -9.22 -23.63
C VAL A 408 -29.79 -10.11 -23.59
N ILE A 409 -29.00 -10.06 -22.51
CA ILE A 409 -27.84 -10.96 -22.35
C ILE A 409 -28.29 -12.42 -22.31
N PHE A 410 -29.36 -12.75 -21.59
CA PHE A 410 -29.92 -14.12 -21.59
C PHE A 410 -30.42 -14.56 -22.96
N ILE A 411 -31.05 -13.67 -23.74
CA ILE A 411 -31.49 -13.97 -25.12
C ILE A 411 -30.29 -14.31 -26.00
N GLY A 412 -29.22 -13.51 -25.95
CA GLY A 412 -27.99 -13.78 -26.69
C GLY A 412 -27.33 -15.10 -26.30
N ILE A 413 -27.15 -15.33 -24.99
CA ILE A 413 -26.61 -16.58 -24.45
C ILE A 413 -27.46 -17.79 -24.88
N GLY A 414 -28.78 -17.68 -24.76
CA GLY A 414 -29.72 -18.73 -25.13
C GLY A 414 -29.68 -19.04 -26.62
N ALA A 415 -29.66 -18.03 -27.48
CA ALA A 415 -29.55 -18.21 -28.93
C ALA A 415 -28.24 -18.89 -29.33
N GLY A 416 -27.11 -18.46 -28.74
CA GLY A 416 -25.81 -19.10 -28.99
C GLY A 416 -25.76 -20.55 -28.55
N PHE A 417 -26.30 -20.86 -27.36
CA PHE A 417 -26.37 -22.22 -26.84
C PHE A 417 -27.28 -23.12 -27.69
N ILE A 418 -28.49 -22.68 -28.01
CA ILE A 418 -29.47 -23.44 -28.81
C ILE A 418 -28.92 -23.73 -30.21
N MET A 419 -28.32 -22.73 -30.86
CA MET A 419 -27.71 -22.92 -32.19
C MET A 419 -26.57 -23.95 -32.13
N THR A 420 -25.72 -23.86 -31.11
CA THR A 420 -24.61 -24.81 -30.93
C THR A 420 -25.13 -26.23 -30.68
N ALA A 421 -26.14 -26.39 -29.81
CA ALA A 421 -26.76 -27.68 -29.52
C ALA A 421 -27.46 -28.28 -30.74
N PHE A 422 -28.19 -27.47 -31.51
CA PHE A 422 -28.83 -27.89 -32.75
C PHE A 422 -27.80 -28.43 -33.75
N LEU A 423 -26.71 -27.69 -33.98
CA LEU A 423 -25.66 -28.13 -34.90
C LEU A 423 -24.96 -29.41 -34.41
N LEU A 424 -24.70 -29.54 -33.11
CA LEU A 424 -24.08 -30.76 -32.56
C LEU A 424 -24.97 -32.01 -32.72
N VAL A 425 -26.29 -31.87 -32.60
CA VAL A 425 -27.24 -33.00 -32.72
C VAL A 425 -27.46 -33.39 -34.17
N TYR A 426 -27.64 -32.41 -35.07
CA TYR A 426 -28.04 -32.67 -36.46
C TYR A 426 -26.87 -32.72 -37.45
N PHE A 427 -25.73 -32.08 -37.15
CA PHE A 427 -24.59 -31.95 -38.06
C PHE A 427 -23.27 -32.35 -37.37
N LYS A 428 -22.94 -33.64 -37.44
CA LYS A 428 -21.73 -34.20 -36.78
C LYS A 428 -20.38 -33.64 -37.28
N ASN A 429 -20.35 -33.01 -38.46
CA ASN A 429 -19.12 -32.57 -39.13
C ASN A 429 -18.96 -31.04 -39.27
N ILE A 430 -19.84 -30.23 -38.66
CA ILE A 430 -19.78 -28.77 -38.76
C ILE A 430 -19.29 -28.18 -37.44
N ASN A 431 -18.30 -27.29 -37.50
CA ASN A 431 -17.82 -26.52 -36.35
C ASN A 431 -18.97 -25.69 -35.76
N SER A 432 -19.52 -26.15 -34.63
CA SER A 432 -20.78 -25.65 -34.08
C SER A 432 -20.64 -24.31 -33.34
N PHE A 433 -19.44 -23.99 -32.83
CA PHE A 433 -19.23 -22.81 -32.00
C PHE A 433 -19.24 -21.47 -32.75
N LEU A 434 -18.76 -21.42 -34.00
CA LEU A 434 -18.75 -20.18 -34.79
C LEU A 434 -20.18 -19.70 -35.13
N PRO A 435 -21.06 -20.55 -35.71
CA PRO A 435 -22.48 -20.20 -35.88
C PRO A 435 -23.16 -19.83 -34.56
N GLY A 436 -22.81 -20.50 -33.46
CA GLY A 436 -23.29 -20.16 -32.13
C GLY A 436 -22.88 -18.74 -31.68
N MET A 437 -21.63 -18.33 -31.91
CA MET A 437 -21.18 -16.96 -31.64
C MET A 437 -21.93 -15.92 -32.48
N PHE A 438 -22.14 -16.20 -33.78
CA PHE A 438 -22.92 -15.34 -34.66
C PHE A 438 -24.37 -15.22 -34.19
N ALA A 439 -25.00 -16.34 -33.82
CA ALA A 439 -26.35 -16.34 -33.26
C ALA A 439 -26.43 -15.51 -31.98
N ASN A 440 -25.47 -15.67 -31.05
CA ASN A 440 -25.40 -14.85 -29.84
C ASN A 440 -25.31 -13.36 -30.19
N PHE A 441 -24.36 -12.97 -31.04
CA PHE A 441 -24.17 -11.59 -31.46
C PHE A 441 -25.42 -10.99 -32.12
N ALA A 442 -26.00 -11.69 -33.09
CA ALA A 442 -27.18 -11.23 -33.84
C ALA A 442 -28.40 -11.08 -32.93
N PHE A 443 -28.68 -12.06 -32.07
CA PHE A 443 -29.84 -12.00 -31.17
C PHE A 443 -29.63 -11.02 -30.01
N LEU A 444 -28.42 -10.88 -29.49
CA LEU A 444 -28.11 -9.93 -28.42
C LEU A 444 -28.28 -8.49 -28.92
N LEU A 445 -27.66 -8.12 -30.05
CA LEU A 445 -27.82 -6.78 -30.62
C LEU A 445 -29.22 -6.56 -31.17
N GLY A 446 -29.77 -7.54 -31.90
CA GLY A 446 -31.12 -7.46 -32.46
C GLY A 446 -32.17 -7.24 -31.37
N SER A 447 -32.17 -8.06 -30.33
CA SER A 447 -33.13 -7.90 -29.22
C SER A 447 -32.94 -6.60 -28.44
N HIS A 448 -31.71 -6.11 -28.28
CA HIS A 448 -31.47 -4.79 -27.66
C HIS A 448 -32.21 -3.66 -28.39
N TYR A 449 -32.03 -3.58 -29.71
CA TYR A 449 -32.61 -2.51 -30.52
C TYR A 449 -34.11 -2.71 -30.76
N ILE A 450 -34.57 -3.95 -30.96
CA ILE A 450 -35.99 -4.26 -31.17
C ILE A 450 -36.82 -4.00 -29.91
N LEU A 451 -36.29 -4.34 -28.73
CA LEU A 451 -37.00 -4.16 -27.45
C LEU A 451 -36.86 -2.74 -26.89
N GLY A 452 -36.10 -1.85 -27.54
CA GLY A 452 -35.88 -0.47 -27.08
C GLY A 452 -35.21 -0.39 -25.72
N GLU A 453 -34.33 -1.33 -25.40
CA GLU A 453 -33.71 -1.45 -24.08
C GLU A 453 -32.80 -0.26 -23.76
N LYS A 454 -32.96 0.34 -22.58
CA LYS A 454 -32.16 1.50 -22.18
C LYS A 454 -30.68 1.12 -22.06
N GLY A 455 -29.80 1.92 -22.63
CA GLY A 455 -28.36 1.67 -22.63
C GLY A 455 -27.73 1.94 -24.00
N GLY A 456 -26.84 1.05 -24.44
CA GLY A 456 -26.10 1.14 -25.68
C GLY A 456 -24.61 1.36 -25.46
N TRP A 457 -23.95 1.96 -26.45
CA TRP A 457 -22.54 2.30 -26.38
C TRP A 457 -22.32 3.46 -25.41
N THR A 458 -21.80 3.15 -24.23
CA THR A 458 -21.39 4.18 -23.27
C THR A 458 -19.94 4.56 -23.52
N LYS A 459 -19.67 5.86 -23.61
CA LYS A 459 -18.29 6.35 -23.62
C LYS A 459 -17.70 6.01 -22.26
N GLN A 460 -16.93 4.93 -22.18
CA GLN A 460 -16.19 4.64 -20.96
C GLN A 460 -15.31 5.86 -20.69
N THR A 461 -15.56 6.54 -19.57
CA THR A 461 -14.61 7.47 -18.97
C THR A 461 -13.43 6.62 -18.57
N THR A 462 -12.57 6.27 -19.52
CA THR A 462 -11.30 5.64 -19.22
C THR A 462 -10.64 6.58 -18.22
N GLN A 463 -10.17 6.05 -17.10
CA GLN A 463 -9.24 6.75 -16.22
C GLN A 463 -8.02 7.33 -16.97
N MET A 464 -7.87 7.15 -18.29
CA MET A 464 -7.08 8.03 -19.14
C MET A 464 -7.40 9.52 -18.95
N GLU A 465 -8.65 9.94 -18.74
CA GLU A 465 -8.95 11.38 -18.53
C GLU A 465 -8.60 11.89 -17.12
N LEU A 466 -8.55 11.00 -16.11
CA LEU A 466 -8.04 11.32 -14.75
C LEU A 466 -6.53 11.01 -14.58
N MET A 467 -5.92 10.36 -15.57
CA MET A 467 -4.47 10.11 -15.69
C MET A 467 -3.86 10.89 -16.87
N ASN A 468 -4.52 11.95 -17.34
CA ASN A 468 -3.88 13.02 -18.10
C ASN A 468 -3.02 13.86 -17.13
N MET A 469 -1.98 13.24 -16.55
CA MET A 469 -0.72 13.96 -16.45
C MET A 469 -0.21 14.12 -17.89
N PRO A 470 0.36 15.28 -18.25
CA PRO A 470 0.75 15.55 -19.63
C PRO A 470 1.56 14.36 -20.13
N ASP A 471 1.17 13.82 -21.27
CA ASP A 471 2.04 12.98 -22.07
C ASP A 471 3.40 13.68 -22.08
N THR A 472 4.37 13.15 -21.33
CA THR A 472 5.76 13.38 -21.69
C THR A 472 5.85 12.76 -23.06
N TYR A 473 5.75 13.64 -24.07
CA TYR A 473 5.72 13.39 -25.49
C TYR A 473 6.59 12.19 -25.88
N PRO A 474 6.27 11.47 -26.98
CA PRO A 474 7.20 10.51 -27.53
C PRO A 474 8.52 11.24 -27.79
N ILE A 475 9.53 10.94 -26.96
CA ILE A 475 10.87 11.54 -27.01
C ILE A 475 11.36 11.40 -28.45
N THR A 476 11.43 12.53 -29.16
CA THR A 476 11.92 12.56 -30.54
C THR A 476 13.35 12.03 -30.56
N TRP A 477 13.79 11.45 -31.68
CA TRP A 477 15.17 11.00 -31.85
C TRP A 477 16.20 12.11 -31.56
N LYS A 478 15.81 13.37 -31.80
CA LYS A 478 16.59 14.57 -31.51
C LYS A 478 16.83 14.77 -30.01
N ASP A 479 15.83 14.53 -29.17
CA ASP A 479 15.97 14.62 -27.71
C ASP A 479 16.78 13.47 -27.12
N ARG A 480 16.68 12.27 -27.70
CA ARG A 480 17.54 11.13 -27.32
C ARG A 480 19.01 11.44 -27.62
N TRP A 481 19.28 12.05 -28.77
CA TRP A 481 20.61 12.48 -29.18
C TRP A 481 21.18 13.57 -28.26
N ASN A 482 20.38 14.56 -27.88
CA ASN A 482 20.79 15.62 -26.96
C ASN A 482 21.02 15.11 -25.52
N LYS A 483 20.26 14.12 -25.06
CA LYS A 483 20.53 13.42 -23.80
C LYS A 483 21.83 12.62 -23.83
N LEU A 484 22.13 11.94 -24.94
CA LEU A 484 23.40 11.24 -25.14
C LEU A 484 24.60 12.18 -25.06
N LYS A 485 24.49 13.39 -25.63
CA LYS A 485 25.55 14.43 -25.57
C LYS A 485 25.80 15.01 -24.17
N SER A 486 24.83 14.92 -23.25
CA SER A 486 24.93 15.50 -21.90
C SER A 486 25.29 14.49 -20.80
N ILE A 487 25.59 13.24 -21.16
CA ILE A 487 26.04 12.22 -20.20
C ILE A 487 27.45 12.57 -19.74
N LYS A 488 27.62 12.79 -18.42
CA LYS A 488 28.93 12.88 -17.77
C LYS A 488 29.44 11.46 -17.47
N PRO A 489 30.43 10.91 -18.21
CA PRO A 489 30.79 9.50 -18.12
C PRO A 489 31.28 9.10 -16.74
N LEU A 490 32.07 9.96 -16.08
CA LEU A 490 32.63 9.69 -14.76
C LEU A 490 31.55 9.55 -13.67
N VAL A 491 30.61 10.51 -13.60
CA VAL A 491 29.50 10.49 -12.63
C VAL A 491 28.62 9.25 -12.83
N TYR A 492 28.50 8.80 -14.07
CA TYR A 492 27.75 7.60 -14.42
C TYR A 492 28.49 6.31 -14.04
N LEU A 493 29.79 6.22 -14.33
CA LEU A 493 30.63 5.06 -13.97
C LEU A 493 30.72 4.90 -12.45
N GLU A 494 30.85 5.99 -11.70
CA GLU A 494 30.84 5.99 -10.23
C GLU A 494 29.53 5.41 -9.66
N LYS A 495 28.39 5.70 -10.31
CA LYS A 495 27.06 5.22 -9.89
C LYS A 495 26.83 3.73 -10.17
N ASN A 496 27.57 3.15 -11.11
CA ASN A 496 27.41 1.76 -11.54
C ASN A 496 28.56 0.85 -11.08
N LEU A 497 29.37 1.30 -10.12
CA LEU A 497 30.35 0.44 -9.46
C LEU A 497 29.63 -0.67 -8.65
N PRO A 498 30.21 -1.87 -8.53
CA PRO A 498 29.67 -2.91 -7.66
C PRO A 498 29.47 -2.40 -6.23
N ASN A 499 28.23 -2.45 -5.73
CA ASN A 499 27.87 -1.92 -4.42
C ASN A 499 28.47 -2.70 -3.24
N LYS A 500 29.03 -3.90 -3.50
CA LYS A 500 29.58 -4.79 -2.48
C LYS A 500 30.94 -5.32 -2.93
N GLU A 501 31.90 -5.38 -2.02
CA GLU A 501 33.29 -5.72 -2.35
C GLU A 501 33.48 -7.15 -2.88
N TYR A 502 32.58 -8.10 -2.56
CA TYR A 502 32.70 -9.49 -3.02
C TYR A 502 32.49 -9.69 -4.53
N TYR A 503 31.96 -8.69 -5.26
CA TYR A 503 31.80 -8.81 -6.71
C TYR A 503 33.13 -8.80 -7.47
N TYR A 504 34.17 -8.15 -6.93
CA TYR A 504 35.50 -8.09 -7.51
C TYR A 504 36.22 -9.46 -7.53
N PRO A 505 36.29 -10.22 -6.40
CA PRO A 505 36.85 -11.57 -6.40
C PRO A 505 35.99 -12.57 -7.20
N LEU A 506 34.65 -12.41 -7.22
CA LEU A 506 33.77 -13.25 -8.05
C LEU A 506 34.05 -13.05 -9.56
N LEU A 507 34.22 -11.79 -9.98
CA LEU A 507 34.64 -11.49 -11.36
C LEU A 507 36.01 -12.10 -11.64
N ALA A 508 36.98 -11.98 -10.71
CA ALA A 508 38.30 -12.56 -10.88
C ALA A 508 38.25 -14.08 -11.14
N PHE A 509 37.42 -14.82 -10.39
CA PHE A 509 37.23 -16.25 -10.59
C PHE A 509 36.62 -16.56 -11.97
N TYR A 510 35.64 -15.76 -12.41
CA TYR A 510 35.06 -15.88 -13.75
C TYR A 510 36.10 -15.61 -14.84
N LEU A 511 36.89 -14.53 -14.73
CA LEU A 511 37.93 -14.18 -15.70
C LEU A 511 38.97 -15.29 -15.82
N LEU A 512 39.43 -15.82 -14.69
CA LEU A 512 40.40 -16.91 -14.65
C LEU A 512 39.84 -18.17 -15.33
N THR A 513 38.63 -18.58 -14.96
CA THR A 513 37.99 -19.78 -15.53
C THR A 513 37.69 -19.63 -17.02
N ALA A 514 37.05 -18.52 -17.43
CA ALA A 514 36.69 -18.27 -18.83
C ALA A 514 37.91 -18.22 -19.76
N THR A 515 38.99 -17.55 -19.34
CA THR A 515 40.20 -17.46 -20.17
C THR A 515 40.95 -18.79 -20.22
N TYR A 516 41.15 -19.49 -19.10
CA TYR A 516 41.87 -20.77 -19.15
C TYR A 516 41.09 -21.86 -19.89
N VAL A 517 39.76 -21.87 -19.79
CA VAL A 517 38.91 -22.75 -20.63
C VAL A 517 39.04 -22.39 -22.10
N SER A 518 39.08 -21.10 -22.44
CA SER A 518 39.30 -20.63 -23.82
C SER A 518 40.67 -21.08 -24.35
N LEU A 519 41.73 -20.85 -23.59
CA LEU A 519 43.09 -21.22 -23.95
C LEU A 519 43.27 -22.75 -24.09
N TYR A 520 42.68 -23.55 -23.20
CA TYR A 520 42.72 -25.02 -23.26
C TYR A 520 42.05 -25.59 -24.52
N ASN A 521 41.01 -24.91 -25.03
CA ASN A 521 40.30 -25.31 -26.24
C ASN A 521 41.00 -24.88 -27.54
N VAL A 522 42.21 -24.29 -27.48
CA VAL A 522 43.01 -23.98 -28.67
C VAL A 522 43.80 -25.24 -29.08
N PRO A 523 43.75 -25.68 -30.35
CA PRO A 523 44.54 -26.83 -30.80
C PRO A 523 46.04 -26.64 -30.55
N HIS A 524 46.70 -27.71 -30.10
CA HIS A 524 48.13 -27.69 -29.73
C HIS A 524 49.06 -27.22 -30.87
N VAL A 525 48.67 -27.41 -32.13
CA VAL A 525 49.42 -26.92 -33.30
C VAL A 525 49.41 -25.38 -33.37
N ILE A 526 48.26 -24.76 -33.10
CA ILE A 526 48.08 -23.31 -33.08
C ILE A 526 48.75 -22.72 -31.83
N GLU A 527 48.70 -23.41 -30.70
CA GLU A 527 49.39 -23.03 -29.47
C GLU A 527 50.90 -22.89 -29.70
N GLN A 528 51.53 -23.88 -30.34
CA GLN A 528 52.97 -23.86 -30.64
C GLN A 528 53.35 -22.72 -31.60
N GLN A 529 52.48 -22.42 -32.57
CA GLN A 529 52.70 -21.34 -33.53
C GLN A 529 52.70 -19.94 -32.88
N TYR A 530 51.90 -19.73 -31.83
CA TYR A 530 51.73 -18.44 -31.16
C TYR A 530 52.16 -18.45 -29.67
N LEU A 531 53.09 -19.33 -29.32
CA LEU A 531 53.45 -19.66 -27.93
C LEU A 531 53.79 -18.45 -27.06
N THR A 532 54.55 -17.49 -27.59
CA THR A 532 54.96 -16.27 -26.88
C THR A 532 53.74 -15.41 -26.48
N PHE A 533 52.75 -15.31 -27.36
CA PHE A 533 51.54 -14.53 -27.13
C PHE A 533 50.59 -15.27 -26.18
N TYR A 534 50.48 -16.59 -26.31
CA TYR A 534 49.72 -17.46 -25.42
C TYR A 534 50.21 -17.34 -23.96
N ARG A 535 51.52 -17.40 -23.73
CA ARG A 535 52.13 -17.19 -22.40
C ARG A 535 51.92 -15.77 -21.88
N SER A 536 52.02 -14.77 -22.76
CA SER A 536 51.80 -13.36 -22.40
C SER A 536 50.37 -13.12 -21.89
N ILE A 537 49.37 -13.74 -22.51
CA ILE A 537 47.97 -13.72 -22.05
C ILE A 537 47.84 -14.37 -20.67
N GLN A 538 48.43 -15.56 -20.48
CA GLN A 538 48.34 -16.29 -19.22
C GLN A 538 48.89 -15.47 -18.06
N TYR A 539 50.07 -14.86 -18.22
CA TYR A 539 50.70 -14.06 -17.18
C TYR A 539 49.93 -12.77 -16.90
N SER A 540 49.47 -12.05 -17.92
CA SER A 540 48.73 -10.80 -17.71
C SER A 540 47.41 -11.03 -16.98
N ILE A 541 46.68 -12.09 -17.32
CA ILE A 541 45.40 -12.43 -16.69
C ILE A 541 45.62 -12.95 -15.28
N LEU A 542 46.66 -13.73 -15.03
CA LEU A 542 46.99 -14.18 -13.68
C LEU A 542 47.28 -12.99 -12.75
N VAL A 543 48.03 -11.98 -13.22
CA VAL A 543 48.32 -10.77 -12.43
C VAL A 543 47.02 -10.00 -12.13
N ILE A 544 46.18 -9.77 -13.14
CA ILE A 544 44.93 -9.00 -12.99
C ILE A 544 43.94 -9.73 -12.06
N THR A 545 43.77 -11.03 -12.24
CA THR A 545 42.85 -11.85 -11.42
C THR A 545 43.34 -11.98 -9.98
N THR A 546 44.64 -12.15 -9.76
CA THR A 546 45.23 -12.14 -8.41
C THR A 546 45.02 -10.79 -7.73
N GLY A 547 45.20 -9.68 -8.46
CA GLY A 547 44.90 -8.33 -7.95
C GLY A 547 43.45 -8.15 -7.54
N LEU A 548 42.50 -8.63 -8.35
CA LEU A 548 41.06 -8.57 -8.04
C LEU A 548 40.63 -9.52 -6.92
N LEU A 549 41.24 -10.71 -6.80
CA LEU A 549 41.01 -11.62 -5.67
C LEU A 549 41.47 -11.00 -4.35
N ALA A 550 42.58 -10.26 -4.39
CA ALA A 550 43.10 -9.50 -3.27
C ALA A 550 42.36 -8.17 -3.02
N PHE A 551 41.32 -7.83 -3.79
CA PHE A 551 40.58 -6.57 -3.62
C PHE A 551 40.10 -6.28 -2.18
N PRO A 552 39.60 -7.26 -1.39
CA PRO A 552 39.18 -7.01 -0.01
C PRO A 552 40.30 -6.44 0.87
N ILE A 553 41.55 -6.81 0.60
CA ILE A 553 42.74 -6.38 1.37
C ILE A 553 43.47 -5.19 0.74
N TRP A 554 42.93 -4.55 -0.30
CA TRP A 554 43.54 -3.36 -0.89
C TRP A 554 43.57 -2.17 0.10
N PRO A 555 44.66 -1.38 0.12
CA PRO A 555 44.76 -0.18 0.95
C PRO A 555 43.76 0.89 0.50
N ALA A 556 43.26 1.70 1.44
CA ALA A 556 42.20 2.68 1.22
C ALA A 556 42.41 3.64 0.02
N PRO A 557 43.64 4.13 -0.29
CA PRO A 557 43.88 4.98 -1.46
C PRO A 557 43.56 4.29 -2.79
N LEU A 558 43.78 2.96 -2.88
CA LEU A 558 43.49 2.16 -4.07
C LEU A 558 42.00 1.79 -4.21
N LYS A 559 41.21 1.91 -3.13
CA LYS A 559 39.75 1.73 -3.14
C LYS A 559 38.98 3.02 -3.49
N ASN A 560 39.65 4.05 -3.99
CA ASN A 560 39.01 5.30 -4.37
C ASN A 560 37.99 5.08 -5.51
N LYS A 561 36.74 5.54 -5.31
CA LYS A 561 35.65 5.41 -6.30
C LYS A 561 36.01 5.96 -7.68
N ARG A 562 36.76 7.06 -7.76
CA ARG A 562 37.19 7.63 -9.06
C ARG A 562 38.16 6.73 -9.80
N LEU A 563 39.10 6.11 -9.07
CA LEU A 563 40.05 5.15 -9.64
C LEU A 563 39.31 3.90 -10.14
N LEU A 564 38.40 3.36 -9.30
CA LEU A 564 37.63 2.16 -9.62
C LEU A 564 36.67 2.36 -10.79
N ALA A 565 36.08 3.56 -10.93
CA ALA A 565 35.20 3.91 -12.04
C ALA A 565 35.88 3.74 -13.41
N TRP A 566 37.20 3.94 -13.49
CA TRP A 566 37.99 3.71 -14.70
C TRP A 566 38.58 2.30 -14.77
N LEU A 567 39.09 1.79 -13.65
CA LEU A 567 39.73 0.47 -13.59
C LEU A 567 38.76 -0.66 -13.93
N TRP A 568 37.52 -0.58 -13.46
CA TRP A 568 36.49 -1.60 -13.67
C TRP A 568 36.18 -1.89 -15.15
N PRO A 569 35.78 -0.90 -15.98
CA PRO A 569 35.56 -1.12 -17.40
C PRO A 569 36.85 -1.45 -18.16
N LEU A 570 38.01 -0.93 -17.74
CA LEU A 570 39.31 -1.23 -18.35
C LEU A 570 39.70 -2.70 -18.21
N VAL A 571 39.51 -3.29 -17.03
CA VAL A 571 39.78 -4.71 -16.79
C VAL A 571 38.86 -5.58 -17.63
N ILE A 572 37.56 -5.26 -17.69
CA ILE A 572 36.58 -5.94 -18.53
C ILE A 572 36.97 -5.86 -20.01
N PHE A 573 37.32 -4.66 -20.50
CA PHE A 573 37.77 -4.44 -21.87
C PHE A 573 38.96 -5.33 -22.24
N TYR A 574 40.01 -5.30 -21.42
CA TYR A 574 41.25 -6.02 -21.71
C TYR A 574 41.04 -7.53 -21.66
N THR A 575 40.46 -8.04 -20.57
CA THR A 575 40.39 -9.49 -20.31
C THR A 575 39.31 -10.19 -21.13
N LEU A 576 38.12 -9.60 -21.26
CA LEU A 576 36.99 -10.27 -21.88
C LEU A 576 36.91 -10.08 -23.40
N PHE A 577 37.30 -8.91 -23.91
CA PHE A 577 37.11 -8.58 -25.32
C PHE A 577 38.41 -8.43 -26.10
N PHE A 578 39.43 -7.78 -25.56
CA PHE A 578 40.71 -7.70 -26.25
C PHE A 578 41.40 -9.07 -26.29
N VAL A 579 41.63 -9.70 -25.14
CA VAL A 579 42.20 -11.06 -25.08
C VAL A 579 41.26 -12.08 -25.73
N GLY A 580 39.95 -12.04 -25.40
CA GLY A 580 38.98 -12.95 -26.02
C GLY A 580 38.95 -12.84 -27.55
N GLY A 581 39.02 -11.62 -28.09
CA GLY A 581 39.10 -11.38 -29.53
C GLY A 581 40.40 -11.89 -30.14
N MET A 582 41.54 -11.72 -29.44
CA MET A 582 42.83 -12.24 -29.88
C MET A 582 42.85 -13.78 -29.94
N VAL A 583 42.32 -14.47 -28.92
CA VAL A 583 42.23 -15.94 -28.93
C VAL A 583 41.30 -16.43 -30.05
N MET A 584 40.19 -15.72 -30.27
CA MET A 584 39.28 -16.02 -31.39
C MET A 584 39.98 -15.89 -32.75
N ILE A 585 40.77 -14.82 -32.97
CA ILE A 585 41.53 -14.61 -34.21
C ILE A 585 42.60 -15.70 -34.40
N ILE A 586 43.40 -15.99 -33.37
CA ILE A 586 44.45 -17.02 -33.40
C ILE A 586 43.88 -18.41 -33.69
N SER A 587 42.70 -18.71 -33.14
CA SER A 587 42.01 -19.98 -33.38
C SER A 587 41.35 -20.10 -34.76
N GLY A 588 41.40 -19.06 -35.60
CA GLY A 588 40.69 -19.05 -36.88
C GLY A 588 39.17 -19.06 -36.74
N PHE A 589 38.64 -18.38 -35.70
CA PHE A 589 37.19 -18.30 -35.41
C PHE A 589 36.53 -19.66 -35.14
N GLN A 590 37.23 -20.56 -34.45
CA GLN A 590 36.64 -21.85 -34.07
C GLN A 590 35.34 -21.69 -33.24
N PRO A 591 34.34 -22.58 -33.44
CA PRO A 591 33.04 -22.48 -32.79
C PRO A 591 33.06 -22.29 -31.28
N ASN A 592 33.94 -23.01 -30.59
CA ASN A 592 34.06 -22.97 -29.13
C ASN A 592 34.61 -21.62 -28.64
N GLN A 593 35.47 -20.96 -29.41
CA GLN A 593 36.06 -19.68 -29.04
C GLN A 593 35.09 -18.52 -29.27
N VAL A 594 34.29 -18.58 -30.34
CA VAL A 594 33.17 -17.66 -30.55
C VAL A 594 32.14 -17.79 -29.41
N LEU A 595 31.90 -19.01 -28.91
CA LEU A 595 30.98 -19.26 -27.80
C LEU A 595 31.42 -18.54 -26.53
N ILE A 596 32.69 -18.71 -26.17
CA ILE A 596 33.26 -18.11 -24.96
C ILE A 596 33.30 -16.59 -25.08
N PHE A 597 33.63 -16.05 -26.26
CA PHE A 597 33.59 -14.61 -26.54
C PHE A 597 32.17 -14.02 -26.37
N MET A 598 31.14 -14.77 -26.76
CA MET A 598 29.75 -14.35 -26.62
C MET A 598 29.26 -14.46 -25.18
N LEU A 599 29.67 -15.51 -24.44
CA LEU A 599 29.39 -15.66 -23.02
C LEU A 599 30.00 -14.51 -22.21
N ASN A 600 31.20 -14.06 -22.60
CA ASN A 600 31.85 -12.87 -22.05
C ASN A 600 31.05 -11.58 -22.28
N LEU A 601 30.38 -11.45 -23.44
CA LEU A 601 29.48 -10.33 -23.70
C LEU A 601 28.24 -10.37 -22.79
N VAL A 602 27.61 -11.53 -22.63
CA VAL A 602 26.47 -11.71 -21.71
C VAL A 602 26.87 -11.30 -20.30
N MET A 603 28.00 -11.81 -19.81
CA MET A 603 28.51 -11.49 -18.47
C MET A 603 28.83 -10.00 -18.33
N THR A 604 29.40 -9.37 -19.35
CA THR A 604 29.68 -7.92 -19.30
C THR A 604 28.40 -7.10 -19.24
N VAL A 605 27.37 -7.48 -19.98
CA VAL A 605 26.07 -6.78 -19.97
C VAL A 605 25.34 -6.97 -18.63
N LEU A 606 25.57 -8.08 -17.91
CA LEU A 606 25.09 -8.25 -16.54
C LEU A 606 25.83 -7.38 -15.52
N LEU A 607 27.11 -7.08 -15.78
CA LEU A 607 27.99 -6.33 -14.89
C LEU A 607 28.05 -4.83 -15.18
N THR A 608 27.68 -4.41 -16.40
CA THR A 608 27.85 -3.04 -16.89
C THR A 608 26.67 -2.59 -17.76
N TYR A 609 26.61 -1.29 -18.06
CA TYR A 609 25.57 -0.71 -18.92
C TYR A 609 25.69 -1.19 -20.37
N TRP A 610 24.58 -1.59 -21.01
CA TRP A 610 24.61 -2.27 -22.32
C TRP A 610 25.32 -1.50 -23.47
N PRO A 611 25.20 -0.16 -23.63
CA PRO A 611 25.98 0.57 -24.64
C PRO A 611 27.47 0.59 -24.28
N LEU A 612 27.82 0.66 -23.00
CA LEU A 612 29.22 0.55 -22.57
C LEU A 612 29.74 -0.86 -22.89
N ALA A 613 29.01 -1.92 -22.53
CA ALA A 613 29.36 -3.30 -22.86
C ALA A 613 29.59 -3.50 -24.37
N ILE A 614 28.68 -3.02 -25.21
CA ILE A 614 28.82 -3.07 -26.68
C ILE A 614 30.03 -2.25 -27.14
N THR A 615 30.24 -1.05 -26.58
CA THR A 615 31.39 -0.21 -26.93
C THR A 615 32.70 -0.91 -26.57
N LEU A 616 32.81 -1.49 -25.38
CA LEU A 616 33.98 -2.26 -24.93
C LEU A 616 34.22 -3.48 -25.82
N ALA A 617 33.16 -4.19 -26.22
CA ALA A 617 33.25 -5.35 -27.09
C ALA A 617 33.75 -4.98 -28.50
N ILE A 618 33.15 -3.97 -29.12
CA ILE A 618 33.52 -3.51 -30.47
C ILE A 618 34.95 -2.96 -30.46
N THR A 619 35.25 -2.05 -29.54
CA THR A 619 36.60 -1.45 -29.45
C THR A 619 37.66 -2.49 -29.09
N GLY A 620 37.34 -3.47 -28.25
CA GLY A 620 38.24 -4.56 -27.89
C GLY A 620 38.55 -5.48 -29.06
N LEU A 621 37.54 -5.84 -29.86
CA LEU A 621 37.70 -6.66 -31.06
C LEU A 621 38.48 -5.92 -32.15
N ILE A 622 38.21 -4.63 -32.35
CA ILE A 622 38.97 -3.78 -33.29
C ILE A 622 40.43 -3.67 -32.84
N ALA A 623 40.69 -3.42 -31.56
CA ALA A 623 42.05 -3.36 -31.03
C ALA A 623 42.78 -4.69 -31.21
N ALA A 624 42.11 -5.82 -30.95
CA ALA A 624 42.65 -7.16 -31.17
C ALA A 624 43.05 -7.37 -32.63
N THR A 625 42.17 -7.05 -33.58
CA THR A 625 42.46 -7.21 -35.02
C THR A 625 43.57 -6.29 -35.52
N LEU A 626 43.59 -5.01 -35.10
CA LEU A 626 44.64 -4.07 -35.50
C LEU A 626 46.02 -4.48 -34.98
N ILE A 627 46.10 -4.86 -33.70
CA ILE A 627 47.36 -5.30 -33.10
C ILE A 627 47.80 -6.63 -33.71
N PHE A 628 46.89 -7.57 -33.94
CA PHE A 628 47.22 -8.84 -34.60
C PHE A 628 47.79 -8.60 -36.01
N LYS A 629 47.14 -7.73 -36.80
CA LYS A 629 47.61 -7.34 -38.13
C LYS A 629 48.99 -6.68 -38.09
N TRP A 630 49.22 -5.79 -37.12
CA TRP A 630 50.49 -5.08 -36.97
C TRP A 630 51.64 -6.02 -36.59
N VAL A 631 51.40 -7.00 -35.72
CA VAL A 631 52.44 -7.94 -35.24
C VAL A 631 52.71 -9.06 -36.25
N PHE A 632 51.70 -9.59 -36.94
CA PHE A 632 51.82 -10.82 -37.74
C PHE A 632 51.68 -10.62 -39.27
N GLY A 633 51.52 -9.37 -39.74
CA GLY A 633 51.60 -9.04 -41.17
C GLY A 633 50.40 -9.47 -42.04
N GLY A 634 49.37 -10.12 -41.46
CA GLY A 634 48.16 -10.49 -42.18
C GLY A 634 47.03 -10.94 -41.26
N VAL A 635 45.78 -10.60 -41.61
CA VAL A 635 44.59 -11.22 -41.00
C VAL A 635 44.19 -12.35 -41.94
N VAL A 636 44.26 -13.59 -41.46
CA VAL A 636 43.60 -14.71 -42.16
C VAL A 636 42.10 -14.49 -41.98
N LEU A 637 41.49 -13.67 -42.84
CA LEU A 637 40.06 -13.72 -43.04
C LEU A 637 39.76 -15.10 -43.65
N PRO A 638 38.84 -15.88 -43.10
CA PRO A 638 38.59 -17.22 -43.59
C PRO A 638 38.16 -17.13 -45.07
N ASN A 639 38.94 -17.72 -45.97
CA ASN A 639 38.58 -17.88 -47.39
C ASN A 639 37.37 -18.81 -47.60
N GLN A 640 36.84 -19.37 -46.52
CA GLN A 640 35.52 -19.98 -46.47
C GLN A 640 34.63 -19.03 -45.67
N ALA A 641 33.66 -18.42 -46.34
CA ALA A 641 32.56 -17.78 -45.62
C ALA A 641 32.02 -18.80 -44.61
N THR A 642 32.23 -18.56 -43.31
CA THR A 642 31.54 -19.32 -42.27
C THR A 642 30.06 -19.34 -42.65
N PRO A 643 29.43 -20.53 -42.77
CA PRO A 643 28.09 -20.63 -43.32
C PRO A 643 27.12 -19.72 -42.57
N ILE A 644 26.17 -19.13 -43.28
CA ILE A 644 25.18 -18.14 -42.78
C ILE A 644 24.42 -18.68 -41.54
N SER A 645 24.29 -20.00 -41.40
CA SER A 645 23.76 -20.71 -40.23
C SER A 645 24.53 -20.45 -38.92
N PHE A 646 25.83 -20.20 -39.02
CA PHE A 646 26.73 -19.92 -37.89
C PHE A 646 26.56 -18.48 -37.37
N GLN A 647 26.15 -17.54 -38.23
CA GLN A 647 25.84 -16.16 -37.83
C GLN A 647 24.45 -16.03 -37.18
N PHE A 648 23.50 -16.91 -37.55
CA PHE A 648 22.11 -16.85 -37.08
C PHE A 648 21.92 -17.39 -35.66
N SER A 649 22.56 -18.52 -35.32
CA SER A 649 22.54 -19.13 -33.97
C SER A 649 23.16 -18.21 -32.90
N TYR A 650 24.27 -17.55 -33.25
CA TYR A 650 24.91 -16.55 -32.40
C TYR A 650 24.14 -15.22 -32.34
N GLY A 651 23.53 -14.79 -33.44
CA GLY A 651 22.60 -13.66 -33.45
C GLY A 651 21.41 -13.89 -32.52
N LEU A 652 20.93 -15.13 -32.39
CA LEU A 652 19.83 -15.51 -31.50
C LEU A 652 20.25 -15.54 -30.02
N LEU A 653 21.45 -16.04 -29.70
CA LEU A 653 22.02 -16.01 -28.34
C LEU A 653 22.36 -14.58 -27.89
N LEU A 654 22.89 -13.76 -28.80
CA LEU A 654 23.06 -12.32 -28.63
C LEU A 654 21.72 -11.62 -28.41
N PHE A 655 20.70 -11.94 -29.20
CA PHE A 655 19.39 -11.30 -29.10
C PHE A 655 18.64 -11.67 -27.82
N SER A 656 18.68 -12.94 -27.43
CA SER A 656 18.06 -13.44 -26.18
C SER A 656 18.76 -12.90 -24.93
N SER A 657 20.08 -12.83 -24.91
CA SER A 657 20.84 -12.22 -23.81
C SER A 657 20.73 -10.69 -23.75
N LEU A 658 20.70 -10.02 -24.91
CA LEU A 658 20.42 -8.58 -25.04
C LEU A 658 19.00 -8.25 -24.55
N LEU A 659 18.01 -9.10 -24.84
CA LEU A 659 16.64 -8.97 -24.34
C LEU A 659 16.59 -9.06 -22.82
N ILE A 660 17.18 -10.10 -22.22
CA ILE A 660 17.21 -10.28 -20.74
C ILE A 660 17.85 -9.07 -20.05
N ALA A 661 18.93 -8.52 -20.63
CA ALA A 661 19.60 -7.34 -20.14
C ALA A 661 18.81 -6.03 -20.31
N LEU A 662 18.18 -5.82 -21.46
CA LEU A 662 17.29 -4.69 -21.72
C LEU A 662 16.09 -4.71 -20.77
N PHE A 663 15.57 -5.89 -20.43
CA PHE A 663 14.48 -6.06 -19.48
C PHE A 663 14.92 -5.71 -18.05
N ARG A 664 16.08 -6.22 -17.58
CA ARG A 664 16.60 -5.90 -16.24
C ARG A 664 16.88 -4.40 -16.05
N PHE A 665 17.49 -3.75 -17.04
CA PHE A 665 17.85 -2.32 -16.98
C PHE A 665 16.61 -1.39 -17.05
N LYS A 666 15.65 -1.70 -17.93
CA LYS A 666 14.41 -0.93 -18.06
C LYS A 666 13.49 -1.14 -16.85
N GLN A 667 13.56 -2.30 -16.21
CA GLN A 667 12.78 -2.62 -15.02
C GLN A 667 13.36 -1.97 -13.76
N ALA A 668 14.68 -1.95 -13.55
CA ALA A 668 15.29 -1.30 -12.38
C ALA A 668 15.06 0.22 -12.35
N ASN A 669 15.24 0.91 -13.50
CA ASN A 669 14.98 2.35 -13.59
C ASN A 669 13.48 2.69 -13.54
N LYS A 670 12.63 1.78 -14.02
CA LYS A 670 11.19 2.02 -14.09
C LYS A 670 10.43 1.57 -12.85
N ASP A 671 10.91 0.60 -12.07
CA ASP A 671 10.34 0.32 -10.74
C ASP A 671 10.63 1.46 -9.76
N LEU A 672 11.76 2.15 -9.89
CA LEU A 672 12.03 3.36 -9.11
C LEU A 672 11.11 4.52 -9.55
N ALA A 673 10.98 4.74 -10.87
CA ALA A 673 10.09 5.77 -11.41
C ALA A 673 8.60 5.47 -11.18
N ASP A 674 8.18 4.21 -11.28
CA ASP A 674 6.82 3.75 -11.03
C ASP A 674 6.54 3.75 -9.52
N LYS A 675 7.51 3.47 -8.63
CA LYS A 675 7.37 3.70 -7.17
C LYS A 675 7.20 5.17 -6.85
N HIS A 676 8.01 6.06 -7.41
CA HIS A 676 7.84 7.51 -7.22
C HIS A 676 6.51 8.03 -7.81
N ALA A 677 6.09 7.52 -8.97
CA ALA A 677 4.82 7.90 -9.59
C ALA A 677 3.61 7.34 -8.83
N TYR A 678 3.71 6.11 -8.32
CA TYR A 678 2.71 5.48 -7.46
C TYR A 678 2.63 6.17 -6.10
N LEU A 679 3.76 6.54 -5.49
CA LEU A 679 3.78 7.33 -4.25
C LEU A 679 3.19 8.72 -4.49
N ARG A 680 3.50 9.39 -5.61
CA ARG A 680 2.86 10.66 -5.99
C ARG A 680 1.36 10.52 -6.25
N SER A 681 0.92 9.48 -6.97
CA SER A 681 -0.51 9.28 -7.25
C SER A 681 -1.27 8.88 -5.99
N THR A 682 -0.70 8.00 -5.16
CA THR A 682 -1.25 7.61 -3.86
C THR A 682 -1.29 8.81 -2.93
N HIS A 683 -0.24 9.65 -2.89
CA HIS A 683 -0.25 10.90 -2.14
C HIS A 683 -1.32 11.86 -2.67
N HIS A 684 -1.49 11.99 -3.99
CA HIS A 684 -2.52 12.83 -4.60
C HIS A 684 -3.95 12.31 -4.32
N GLU A 685 -4.21 11.02 -4.47
CA GLU A 685 -5.48 10.37 -4.17
C GLU A 685 -5.80 10.40 -2.67
N THR A 686 -4.80 10.19 -1.82
CA THR A 686 -4.93 10.31 -0.35
C THR A 686 -5.22 11.76 0.02
N THR A 687 -4.57 12.74 -0.63
CA THR A 687 -4.83 14.17 -0.43
C THR A 687 -6.24 14.56 -0.90
N GLN A 688 -6.68 14.08 -2.08
CA GLN A 688 -8.03 14.30 -2.60
C GLN A 688 -9.10 13.66 -1.69
N SER A 689 -8.82 12.46 -1.18
CA SER A 689 -9.70 11.74 -0.25
C SER A 689 -9.75 12.44 1.11
N LEU A 690 -8.63 12.97 1.61
CA LEU A 690 -8.57 13.82 2.80
C LEU A 690 -9.33 15.13 2.59
N LEU A 691 -9.21 15.78 1.44
CA LEU A 691 -9.99 16.99 1.11
C LEU A 691 -11.49 16.68 1.03
N LYS A 692 -11.86 15.52 0.49
CA LYS A 692 -13.26 15.07 0.45
C LYS A 692 -13.78 14.74 1.84
N ALA A 693 -13.01 14.03 2.66
CA ALA A 693 -13.33 13.74 4.06
C ALA A 693 -13.44 15.02 4.89
N ARG A 694 -12.54 15.98 4.69
CA ARG A 694 -12.60 17.33 5.30
C ARG A 694 -13.83 18.11 4.87
N ARG A 695 -14.26 18.03 3.61
CA ARG A 695 -15.53 18.63 3.15
C ARG A 695 -16.76 17.93 3.74
N TYR A 696 -16.70 16.63 3.98
CA TYR A 696 -17.77 15.91 4.69
C TYR A 696 -17.82 16.29 6.16
N GLU A 697 -16.67 16.38 6.82
CA GLU A 697 -16.53 16.89 8.20
C GLU A 697 -17.05 18.34 8.27
N GLU A 698 -16.68 19.21 7.33
CA GLU A 698 -17.18 20.58 7.23
C GLU A 698 -18.69 20.62 6.99
N ARG A 699 -19.23 19.81 6.08
CA ARG A 699 -20.69 19.73 5.87
C ARG A 699 -21.41 19.20 7.09
N PHE A 700 -20.83 18.24 7.80
CA PHE A 700 -21.38 17.67 9.02
C PHE A 700 -21.35 18.69 10.17
N VAL A 701 -20.22 19.37 10.37
CA VAL A 701 -20.07 20.47 11.35
C VAL A 701 -20.95 21.66 10.96
N LYS A 702 -21.08 21.99 9.68
CA LYS A 702 -21.95 23.05 9.20
C LYS A 702 -23.42 22.69 9.40
N ALA A 703 -23.83 21.45 9.11
CA ALA A 703 -25.18 20.95 9.39
C ALA A 703 -25.49 20.93 10.89
N LEU A 704 -24.54 20.51 11.73
CA LEU A 704 -24.60 20.66 13.19
C LEU A 704 -24.75 22.13 13.59
N ASN A 705 -23.96 23.03 12.98
CA ASN A 705 -23.98 24.46 13.27
C ASN A 705 -25.26 25.17 12.79
N THR A 706 -25.86 24.79 11.67
CA THR A 706 -27.06 25.46 11.11
C THR A 706 -28.38 24.95 11.68
N GLU A 707 -28.51 23.68 12.07
CA GLU A 707 -29.82 23.16 12.54
C GLU A 707 -29.81 22.82 14.04
N GLY A 708 -28.77 22.14 14.53
CA GLY A 708 -28.73 21.73 15.95
C GLY A 708 -28.28 22.85 16.90
N VAL A 709 -27.19 23.53 16.54
CA VAL A 709 -26.59 24.61 17.34
C VAL A 709 -27.38 25.91 17.21
N GLU A 710 -27.99 26.19 16.05
CA GLU A 710 -28.86 27.37 15.89
C GLU A 710 -30.12 27.24 16.77
N GLU A 711 -30.77 26.07 16.78
CA GLU A 711 -31.89 25.79 17.67
C GLU A 711 -31.45 25.78 19.14
N LEU A 712 -30.29 25.21 19.46
CA LEU A 712 -29.73 25.28 20.81
C LEU A 712 -29.43 26.74 21.22
N ASN A 713 -28.91 27.57 20.31
CA ASN A 713 -28.67 28.99 20.54
C ASN A 713 -29.97 29.78 20.71
N LYS A 714 -31.02 29.46 19.96
CA LYS A 714 -32.37 30.01 20.16
C LYS A 714 -32.90 29.63 21.55
N VAL A 715 -32.75 28.37 21.95
CA VAL A 715 -33.13 27.89 23.29
C VAL A 715 -32.31 28.56 24.39
N VAL A 716 -31.01 28.78 24.19
CA VAL A 716 -30.15 29.54 25.12
C VAL A 716 -30.60 30.99 25.22
N THR A 717 -30.91 31.63 24.08
CA THR A 717 -31.36 33.03 24.02
C THR A 717 -32.70 33.19 24.71
N LEU A 718 -33.66 32.32 24.39
CA LEU A 718 -34.98 32.28 25.03
C LEU A 718 -34.87 32.00 26.54
N GLY A 719 -34.04 31.04 26.94
CA GLY A 719 -33.79 30.74 28.35
C GLY A 719 -33.23 31.94 29.11
N ARG A 720 -32.33 32.70 28.49
CA ARG A 720 -31.77 33.93 29.07
C ARG A 720 -32.79 35.08 29.13
N GLU A 721 -33.63 35.23 28.11
CA GLU A 721 -34.73 36.20 28.12
C GLU A 721 -35.74 35.89 29.22
N LEU A 722 -36.13 34.62 29.37
CA LEU A 722 -37.01 34.15 30.45
C LEU A 722 -36.37 34.36 31.82
N GLU A 723 -35.06 34.12 31.97
CA GLU A 723 -34.33 34.42 33.20
C GLU A 723 -34.40 35.92 33.54
N ILE A 724 -34.10 36.79 32.58
CA ILE A 724 -34.15 38.25 32.77
C ILE A 724 -35.57 38.71 33.11
N GLN A 725 -36.59 38.23 32.39
CA GLN A 725 -37.99 38.56 32.67
C GLN A 725 -38.43 38.06 34.05
N SER A 726 -38.02 36.85 34.46
CA SER A 726 -38.36 36.32 35.79
C SER A 726 -37.85 37.23 36.92
N LYS A 727 -36.68 37.88 36.74
CA LYS A 727 -36.07 38.79 37.72
C LYS A 727 -36.83 40.11 37.87
N THR A 728 -37.71 40.45 36.92
CA THR A 728 -38.54 41.66 36.98
C THR A 728 -39.84 41.50 37.78
N ILE A 729 -40.21 40.27 38.14
CA ILE A 729 -41.42 39.96 38.91
C ILE A 729 -41.17 40.25 40.40
N ASP A 730 -41.95 41.14 41.01
CA ASP A 730 -41.87 41.43 42.44
C ASP A 730 -42.42 40.26 43.26
N THR A 731 -41.50 39.49 43.86
CA THR A 731 -41.80 38.31 44.67
C THR A 731 -42.57 38.61 45.96
N LYS A 732 -42.68 39.88 46.36
CA LYS A 732 -43.48 40.31 47.52
C LYS A 732 -44.99 40.27 47.25
N LEU A 733 -45.40 40.30 45.97
CA LEU A 733 -46.80 40.28 45.55
C LEU A 733 -47.35 38.86 45.35
N LEU A 734 -46.49 37.82 45.43
CA LEU A 734 -46.89 36.42 45.29
C LEU A 734 -47.51 35.87 46.59
N PRO A 735 -48.57 35.06 46.51
CA PRO A 735 -49.07 34.32 47.68
C PRO A 735 -47.96 33.49 48.33
N GLU A 736 -47.90 33.46 49.67
CA GLU A 736 -46.86 32.72 50.43
C GLU A 736 -46.74 31.25 50.00
N ALA A 737 -47.86 30.60 49.65
CA ALA A 737 -47.88 29.23 49.15
C ALA A 737 -47.19 29.04 47.77
N PHE A 738 -47.07 30.09 46.96
CA PHE A 738 -46.50 30.06 45.61
C PHE A 738 -45.10 30.67 45.51
N LYS A 739 -44.76 31.54 46.47
CA LYS A 739 -43.50 32.28 46.53
C LYS A 739 -42.27 31.37 46.56
N SER A 740 -42.29 30.33 47.40
CA SER A 740 -41.19 29.36 47.49
C SER A 740 -41.01 28.54 46.21
N ALA A 741 -42.11 28.10 45.58
CA ALA A 741 -42.10 27.38 44.32
C ALA A 741 -41.60 28.25 43.15
N PHE A 742 -42.01 29.52 43.11
CA PHE A 742 -41.56 30.46 42.08
C PHE A 742 -40.07 30.79 42.17
N ILE A 743 -39.55 31.04 43.38
CA ILE A 743 -38.12 31.28 43.61
C ILE A 743 -37.31 30.05 43.18
N THR A 744 -37.76 28.84 43.54
CA THR A 744 -37.10 27.58 43.14
C THR A 744 -37.09 27.41 41.62
N TRP A 745 -38.21 27.69 40.95
CA TRP A 745 -38.31 27.62 39.49
C TRP A 745 -37.40 28.65 38.80
N GLN A 746 -37.39 29.89 39.28
CA GLN A 746 -36.52 30.96 38.77
C GLN A 746 -35.03 30.60 38.89
N GLU A 747 -34.65 30.02 40.02
CA GLU A 747 -33.30 29.52 40.27
C GLU A 747 -32.91 28.37 39.33
N GLN A 748 -33.79 27.38 39.13
CA GLN A 748 -33.57 26.28 38.20
C GLN A 748 -33.49 26.75 36.73
N LEU A 749 -34.28 27.75 36.35
CA LEU A 749 -34.27 28.35 35.03
C LEU A 749 -32.92 29.04 34.73
N ALA A 750 -32.38 29.77 35.70
CA ALA A 750 -31.06 30.40 35.58
C ALA A 750 -29.94 29.35 35.39
N ALA A 751 -29.95 28.29 36.20
CA ALA A 751 -28.99 27.19 36.07
C ALA A 751 -29.13 26.46 34.72
N ALA A 752 -30.36 26.23 34.24
CA ALA A 752 -30.62 25.61 32.94
C ALA A 752 -30.08 26.46 31.79
N ALA A 753 -30.36 27.76 31.79
CA ALA A 753 -29.88 28.69 30.76
C ALA A 753 -28.34 28.74 30.72
N GLN A 754 -27.69 28.76 31.88
CA GLN A 754 -26.23 28.73 31.98
C GLN A 754 -25.63 27.41 31.46
N TYR A 755 -26.26 26.27 31.79
CA TYR A 755 -25.82 24.96 31.30
C TYR A 755 -25.96 24.84 29.77
N LEU A 756 -27.08 25.29 29.22
CA LEU A 756 -27.32 25.29 27.77
C LEU A 756 -26.31 26.16 27.02
N LYS A 757 -25.88 27.29 27.62
CA LYS A 757 -24.81 28.13 27.06
C LYS A 757 -23.47 27.39 27.00
N ILE A 758 -23.12 26.62 28.05
CA ILE A 758 -21.91 25.77 28.07
C ILE A 758 -21.99 24.70 26.97
N LEU A 759 -23.14 24.04 26.84
CA LEU A 759 -23.36 23.02 25.82
C LEU A 759 -23.22 23.58 24.41
N SER A 760 -23.85 24.73 24.13
CA SER A 760 -23.74 25.42 22.84
C SER A 760 -22.27 25.72 22.50
N HIS A 761 -21.50 26.21 23.47
CA HIS A 761 -20.08 26.47 23.29
C HIS A 761 -19.27 25.19 23.01
N ARG A 762 -19.57 24.07 23.68
CA ARG A 762 -18.91 22.78 23.41
C ARG A 762 -19.23 22.23 22.02
N THR A 763 -20.44 22.50 21.51
CA THR A 763 -20.91 21.96 20.22
C THR A 763 -20.51 22.78 19.00
N SER A 764 -20.23 24.07 19.14
CA SER A 764 -20.16 25.01 18.01
C SER A 764 -18.77 25.20 17.39
N ALA A 765 -17.68 25.07 18.15
CA ALA A 765 -16.33 25.14 17.62
C ALA A 765 -15.30 24.73 18.67
N TYR A 766 -14.52 23.66 18.44
CA TYR A 766 -13.08 23.69 18.77
C TYR A 766 -12.29 22.46 18.27
N LEU A 767 -11.01 22.71 17.96
CA LEU A 767 -9.99 21.66 17.96
C LEU A 767 -9.70 21.32 19.44
N ARG A 768 -10.05 20.12 19.89
CA ARG A 768 -9.58 19.62 21.19
C ARG A 768 -8.05 19.58 21.16
N LEU A 769 -7.41 20.21 22.15
CA LEU A 769 -5.96 20.20 22.30
C LEU A 769 -5.54 19.11 23.28
N GLU A 770 -4.57 18.29 22.86
CA GLU A 770 -3.85 17.37 23.74
C GLU A 770 -2.66 18.12 24.34
N VAL A 771 -2.89 18.80 25.46
CA VAL A 771 -1.91 19.72 26.04
C VAL A 771 -0.83 18.97 26.82
N GLU A 772 0.41 19.07 26.34
CA GLU A 772 1.63 18.52 26.94
C GLU A 772 2.68 19.63 27.12
N THR A 773 3.61 19.43 28.05
CA THR A 773 4.74 20.34 28.27
C THR A 773 5.99 19.78 27.60
N ALA A 774 6.66 20.57 26.76
CA ALA A 774 7.95 20.16 26.18
C ALA A 774 8.91 21.34 25.95
N PRO A 775 10.23 21.07 25.89
CA PRO A 775 11.21 22.09 25.55
C PRO A 775 11.00 22.65 24.14
N ILE A 776 11.03 23.98 23.99
CA ILE A 776 10.82 24.67 22.70
C ILE A 776 11.83 24.19 21.65
N ALA A 777 13.09 23.96 22.05
CA ALA A 777 14.13 23.44 21.17
C ALA A 777 13.76 22.06 20.57
N SER A 778 13.16 21.17 21.36
CA SER A 778 12.73 19.84 20.91
C SER A 778 11.59 19.93 19.90
N ILE A 779 10.62 20.82 20.15
CA ILE A 779 9.49 21.06 19.25
C ILE A 779 9.99 21.52 17.88
N ILE A 780 10.93 22.48 17.85
CA ILE A 780 11.51 23.01 16.61
C ILE A 780 12.31 21.94 15.88
N GLN A 781 13.18 21.20 16.59
CA GLN A 781 14.00 20.15 15.99
C GLN A 781 13.13 19.07 15.34
N GLN A 782 12.06 18.65 16.01
CA GLN A 782 11.11 17.69 15.46
C GLN A 782 10.34 18.27 14.26
N ALA A 783 9.90 19.53 14.33
CA ALA A 783 9.22 20.19 13.22
C ALA A 783 10.12 20.29 11.97
N ILE A 784 11.39 20.67 12.15
CA ILE A 784 12.37 20.72 11.05
C ILE A 784 12.69 19.30 10.55
N GLY A 785 12.78 18.31 11.43
CA GLY A 785 12.98 16.91 11.06
C GLY A 785 11.87 16.35 10.17
N LEU A 786 10.61 16.75 10.41
CA LEU A 786 9.47 16.36 9.58
C LEU A 786 9.59 16.87 8.12
N LEU A 787 10.29 17.98 7.89
CA LEU A 787 10.57 18.49 6.54
C LEU A 787 11.55 17.59 5.75
N GLN A 788 12.35 16.75 6.42
CA GLN A 788 13.29 15.84 5.76
C GLN A 788 12.64 14.52 5.30
N PHE A 789 11.52 14.14 5.92
CA PHE A 789 10.78 12.90 5.59
C PHE A 789 9.74 13.09 4.48
N GLN A 790 9.34 14.34 4.21
CA GLN A 790 8.46 14.65 3.08
C GLN A 790 9.33 14.79 1.82
N GLU A 791 9.00 14.06 0.74
CA GLU A 791 9.72 14.05 -0.55
C GLU A 791 9.63 15.40 -1.30
N ILE A 792 10.14 16.48 -0.71
CA ILE A 792 10.19 17.81 -1.31
C ILE A 792 11.42 17.84 -2.23
N GLU A 793 11.24 18.20 -3.50
CA GLU A 793 12.32 18.26 -4.51
C GLU A 793 13.48 19.19 -4.10
N LYS A 794 13.25 20.12 -3.17
CA LYS A 794 14.26 20.96 -2.50
C LYS A 794 13.87 21.18 -1.04
N ILE A 795 14.68 20.68 -0.11
CA ILE A 795 14.52 20.96 1.32
C ILE A 795 14.68 22.48 1.54
N PRO A 796 13.70 23.18 2.15
CA PRO A 796 13.80 24.61 2.40
C PRO A 796 14.97 24.88 3.36
N GLN A 797 15.84 25.83 3.00
CA GLN A 797 16.88 26.32 3.92
C GLN A 797 16.22 27.25 4.94
N VAL A 798 16.15 26.80 6.20
CA VAL A 798 15.57 27.55 7.32
C VAL A 798 16.70 28.09 8.19
N ASN A 799 16.71 29.41 8.43
CA ASN A 799 17.58 30.07 9.39
C ASN A 799 16.80 30.27 10.69
N LEU A 800 17.19 29.53 11.74
CA LEU A 800 16.57 29.61 13.06
C LEU A 800 17.21 30.73 13.89
N GLN A 801 16.41 31.69 14.33
CA GLN A 801 16.80 32.78 15.22
C GLN A 801 16.02 32.69 16.54
N ASN A 802 16.58 32.00 17.53
CA ASN A 802 15.93 31.87 18.84
C ASN A 802 16.47 32.93 19.82
N TYR A 803 15.63 33.91 20.17
CA TYR A 803 15.92 34.94 21.17
C TYR A 803 15.06 34.78 22.44
N SER A 804 14.19 33.76 22.48
CA SER A 804 13.36 33.46 23.64
C SER A 804 14.21 32.87 24.77
N LYS A 805 13.98 33.36 25.99
CA LYS A 805 14.52 32.81 27.24
C LYS A 805 13.59 31.73 27.81
N THR A 806 12.44 31.49 27.21
CA THR A 806 11.50 30.46 27.62
C THR A 806 12.02 29.09 27.21
N GLU A 807 12.22 28.18 28.18
CA GLU A 807 12.74 26.84 27.91
C GLU A 807 11.64 25.86 27.46
N GLU A 808 10.44 25.98 28.04
CA GLU A 808 9.33 25.04 27.87
C GLU A 808 8.02 25.72 27.46
N LEU A 809 7.25 25.02 26.63
CA LEU A 809 5.92 25.40 26.16
C LEU A 809 4.91 24.31 26.55
N GLU A 810 3.79 24.70 27.17
CA GLU A 810 2.66 23.84 27.47
C GLU A 810 1.51 24.11 26.49
N ALA A 811 1.37 23.24 25.50
CA ALA A 811 0.47 23.36 24.36
C ALA A 811 0.24 21.98 23.69
N ASP A 812 -0.57 21.92 22.62
CA ASP A 812 -0.65 20.71 21.80
C ASP A 812 0.56 20.61 20.86
N LEU A 813 1.55 19.81 21.28
CA LEU A 813 2.85 19.71 20.61
C LEU A 813 2.73 19.24 19.16
N VAL A 814 1.74 18.39 18.85
CA VAL A 814 1.50 17.91 17.48
C VAL A 814 1.00 19.05 16.61
N LYS A 815 0.06 19.85 17.11
CA LYS A 815 -0.46 21.03 16.40
C LYS A 815 0.59 22.13 16.26
N ILE A 816 1.40 22.39 17.29
CA ILE A 816 2.47 23.40 17.18
C ILE A 816 3.52 22.98 16.13
N LYS A 817 3.94 21.71 16.10
CA LYS A 817 4.82 21.19 15.04
C LYS A 817 4.20 21.36 13.66
N GLN A 818 2.92 21.03 13.52
CA GLN A 818 2.18 21.20 12.27
C GLN A 818 2.12 22.67 11.85
N LEU A 819 1.89 23.60 12.79
CA LEU A 819 1.85 25.03 12.54
C LEU A 819 3.18 25.53 11.95
N ILE A 820 4.30 25.14 12.56
CA ILE A 820 5.64 25.52 12.10
C ILE A 820 5.92 24.97 10.70
N VAL A 821 5.63 23.68 10.47
CA VAL A 821 5.83 23.02 9.17
C VAL A 821 5.00 23.70 8.09
N ASN A 822 3.71 23.92 8.34
CA ASN A 822 2.80 24.60 7.41
C ASN A 822 3.29 26.01 7.07
N ALA A 823 3.76 26.77 8.06
CA ALA A 823 4.23 28.14 7.86
C ALA A 823 5.49 28.19 6.99
N ILE A 824 6.43 27.25 7.20
CA ILE A 824 7.67 27.13 6.41
C ILE A 824 7.35 26.71 4.97
N LEU A 825 6.46 25.72 4.78
CA LEU A 825 6.07 25.27 3.45
C LEU A 825 5.33 26.35 2.67
N TYR A 826 4.41 27.07 3.32
CA TYR A 826 3.73 28.20 2.70
C TYR A 826 4.71 29.31 2.29
N ALA A 827 5.67 29.65 3.15
CA ALA A 827 6.74 30.60 2.83
C ALA A 827 7.62 30.11 1.67
N GLN A 828 7.87 28.81 1.57
CA GLN A 828 8.63 28.20 0.47
C GLN A 828 7.88 28.24 -0.87
N ASP A 829 6.56 28.05 -0.87
CA ASP A 829 5.72 28.11 -2.08
C ASP A 829 5.62 29.56 -2.62
N MET A 830 5.49 30.54 -1.74
CA MET A 830 5.44 31.96 -2.11
C MET A 830 6.78 32.50 -2.65
N ARG A 831 7.89 31.84 -2.36
CA ARG A 831 9.27 32.31 -2.63
C ARG A 831 9.70 32.26 -4.11
N GLN A 832 8.86 31.74 -5.03
CA GLN A 832 9.10 31.62 -6.49
C GLN A 832 10.58 31.81 -6.93
N ALA A 833 11.39 30.74 -6.84
CA ALA A 833 12.78 30.64 -7.31
C ALA A 833 13.89 31.49 -6.62
N SER A 834 13.61 32.30 -5.59
CA SER A 834 14.65 33.05 -4.84
C SER A 834 15.59 32.15 -4.03
N SER A 835 16.88 32.49 -3.91
CA SER A 835 17.92 31.72 -3.18
C SER A 835 18.08 32.07 -1.69
N LYS A 836 17.32 33.03 -1.14
CA LYS A 836 17.44 33.50 0.26
C LYS A 836 16.76 32.58 1.31
N PRO A 837 17.40 32.23 2.44
CA PRO A 837 16.83 31.32 3.43
C PRO A 837 15.54 31.88 4.08
N ILE A 838 14.64 30.98 4.48
CA ILE A 838 13.43 31.34 5.26
C ILE A 838 13.86 31.56 6.71
N ILE A 839 13.46 32.68 7.32
CA ILE A 839 13.80 32.98 8.70
C ILE A 839 12.65 32.52 9.60
N LEU A 840 12.97 31.68 10.59
CA LEU A 840 12.11 31.34 11.71
C LEU A 840 12.67 32.02 12.97
N ARG A 841 12.01 33.09 13.42
CA ARG A 841 12.41 33.86 14.60
C ARG A 841 11.47 33.57 15.77
N ILE A 842 12.04 33.42 16.97
CA ILE A 842 11.31 33.05 18.19
C ILE A 842 11.66 34.05 19.29
N GLU A 843 10.64 34.66 19.88
CA GLU A 843 10.77 35.75 20.86
C GLU A 843 9.77 35.60 22.01
N ASP A 844 10.15 36.07 23.20
CA ASP A 844 9.21 36.17 24.33
C ASP A 844 8.34 37.42 24.17
N THR A 845 7.05 37.28 24.45
CA THR A 845 6.08 38.38 24.45
C THR A 845 5.01 38.13 25.52
N VAL A 846 3.96 38.94 25.52
CA VAL A 846 2.84 38.87 26.45
C VAL A 846 1.53 38.88 25.67
N LEU A 847 0.63 37.97 26.00
CA LEU A 847 -0.78 38.06 25.61
C LEU A 847 -1.58 38.73 26.72
N SER A 848 -2.42 39.69 26.35
CA SER A 848 -3.25 40.45 27.27
C SER A 848 -4.72 40.15 27.05
N TYR A 849 -5.43 39.86 28.14
CA TYR A 849 -6.86 39.49 28.15
C TYR A 849 -7.65 40.39 29.11
N PRO A 850 -8.87 40.83 28.76
CA PRO A 850 -9.71 41.62 29.66
C PRO A 850 -10.28 40.79 30.82
N ILE A 851 -10.31 41.33 32.04
CA ILE A 851 -10.97 40.74 33.23
C ILE A 851 -12.26 41.50 33.51
N ASN A 852 -13.44 40.86 33.46
CA ASN A 852 -14.69 41.55 33.83
C ASN A 852 -14.90 41.48 35.35
N GLY A 853 -15.38 42.58 35.96
CA GLY A 853 -15.74 42.64 37.38
C GLY A 853 -14.61 43.06 38.34
N VAL A 854 -13.40 43.34 37.84
CA VAL A 854 -12.27 43.88 38.63
C VAL A 854 -11.67 45.10 37.90
N GLY A 855 -12.42 46.19 37.77
CA GLY A 855 -11.96 47.46 37.15
C GLY A 855 -11.42 47.33 35.71
N GLU A 856 -10.63 48.31 35.24
CA GLU A 856 -9.93 48.30 33.93
C GLU A 856 -8.66 47.40 33.91
N ASN A 857 -8.63 46.31 34.68
CA ASN A 857 -7.42 45.48 34.76
C ASN A 857 -7.36 44.43 33.66
N MET A 858 -6.32 44.51 32.83
CA MET A 858 -5.97 43.50 31.82
C MET A 858 -5.04 42.44 32.42
N LYS A 859 -5.37 41.15 32.28
CA LYS A 859 -4.47 40.06 32.66
C LYS A 859 -3.42 39.86 31.59
N ARG A 860 -2.15 39.94 31.99
CA ARG A 860 -0.98 39.67 31.15
C ARG A 860 -0.48 38.25 31.38
N ILE A 861 -0.31 37.49 30.31
CA ILE A 861 0.17 36.11 30.34
C ILE A 861 1.39 36.00 29.45
N HIS A 862 2.45 35.37 29.95
CA HIS A 862 3.65 35.14 29.17
C HIS A 862 3.35 34.28 27.94
N ALA A 863 3.88 34.68 26.80
CA ALA A 863 3.61 34.06 25.51
C ALA A 863 4.89 33.96 24.68
N VAL A 864 4.87 33.09 23.68
CA VAL A 864 5.96 32.89 22.72
C VAL A 864 5.47 33.30 21.34
N CYS A 865 6.25 34.13 20.66
CA CYS A 865 5.99 34.59 19.31
C CYS A 865 6.85 33.80 18.32
N PHE A 866 6.21 33.16 17.34
CA PHE A 866 6.85 32.53 16.18
C PHE A 866 6.63 33.41 14.95
N THR A 867 7.72 33.98 14.43
CA THR A 867 7.70 34.78 13.20
C THR A 867 8.37 33.99 12.08
N VAL A 868 7.63 33.70 11.01
CA VAL A 868 8.15 33.05 9.79
C VAL A 868 8.12 34.04 8.65
N THR A 869 9.28 34.35 8.07
CA THR A 869 9.37 35.37 7.02
C THR A 869 10.38 35.05 5.93
N THR A 870 10.12 35.59 4.73
CA THR A 870 11.03 35.54 3.56
C THR A 870 11.84 36.83 3.37
N THR A 871 11.67 37.86 4.21
CA THR A 871 12.46 39.10 4.18
C THR A 871 13.62 39.08 5.17
N ASP A 872 14.74 39.73 4.81
CA ASP A 872 15.89 39.93 5.70
C ASP A 872 15.61 40.97 6.79
N LYS A 873 14.58 41.82 6.62
CA LYS A 873 14.14 42.81 7.61
C LYS A 873 13.02 42.25 8.46
N VAL A 874 13.38 41.63 9.59
CA VAL A 874 12.42 41.08 10.56
C VAL A 874 12.12 42.12 11.63
N THR A 875 10.86 42.55 11.73
CA THR A 875 10.36 43.41 12.81
C THR A 875 10.37 42.63 14.13
N PRO A 876 10.85 43.19 15.26
CA PRO A 876 10.75 42.55 16.57
C PRO A 876 9.28 42.33 16.97
N ALA A 877 9.02 41.27 17.74
CA ALA A 877 7.72 41.05 18.35
C ALA A 877 7.28 42.26 19.20
N GLU A 878 5.99 42.58 19.14
CA GLU A 878 5.40 43.61 19.99
C GLU A 878 5.49 43.20 21.47
N PRO A 879 5.60 44.16 22.40
CA PRO A 879 5.71 43.85 23.82
C PRO A 879 4.42 43.22 24.39
N VAL A 880 3.26 43.52 23.79
CA VAL A 880 1.95 43.02 24.21
C VAL A 880 1.06 42.81 22.99
N TYR A 881 0.49 41.62 22.86
CA TYR A 881 -0.55 41.29 21.89
C TYR A 881 -1.91 41.11 22.58
N LEU A 882 -3.00 41.49 21.91
CA LEU A 882 -4.36 41.25 22.38
C LEU A 882 -4.81 39.84 21.96
N GLY A 883 -5.09 38.97 22.94
CA GLY A 883 -5.58 37.63 22.67
C GLY A 883 -7.04 37.64 22.18
N ASN A 884 -7.41 36.68 21.34
CA ASN A 884 -8.78 36.54 20.85
C ASN A 884 -9.56 35.55 21.73
N VAL A 885 -10.62 36.04 22.40
CA VAL A 885 -11.41 35.26 23.38
C VAL A 885 -12.80 34.91 22.85
N ASP A 886 -13.36 35.73 21.94
CA ASP A 886 -14.78 35.69 21.59
C ASP A 886 -15.07 35.19 20.15
N GLN A 887 -14.06 34.92 19.32
CA GLN A 887 -14.29 34.51 17.92
C GLN A 887 -13.34 33.40 17.46
N ALA A 888 -13.83 32.15 17.45
CA ALA A 888 -13.28 31.08 16.63
C ALA A 888 -14.01 31.05 15.28
N ASN A 889 -13.64 31.94 14.36
CA ASN A 889 -14.19 31.93 13.01
C ASN A 889 -13.48 30.84 12.20
N LEU A 890 -14.12 29.66 12.10
CA LEU A 890 -13.63 28.53 11.30
C LEU A 890 -13.61 28.86 9.80
N TRP A 891 -12.57 29.57 9.35
CA TRP A 891 -12.34 29.82 7.93
C TRP A 891 -11.57 28.65 7.31
N ILE A 892 -12.18 27.96 6.34
CA ILE A 892 -11.53 26.91 5.53
C ILE A 892 -11.35 27.44 4.11
N SER A 893 -10.11 27.60 3.67
CA SER A 893 -9.85 28.04 2.30
C SER A 893 -10.27 26.98 1.28
N GLN A 894 -11.04 27.40 0.27
CA GLN A 894 -11.43 26.54 -0.86
C GLN A 894 -10.28 26.34 -1.86
N VAL A 895 -9.22 27.14 -1.75
CA VAL A 895 -8.04 27.13 -2.63
C VAL A 895 -6.93 26.31 -1.98
N ARG A 896 -6.42 25.31 -2.71
CA ARG A 896 -5.39 24.36 -2.24
C ARG A 896 -4.16 25.06 -1.65
N GLU A 897 -3.76 26.20 -2.23
CA GLU A 897 -2.58 26.98 -1.85
C GLU A 897 -2.71 27.63 -0.46
N ASN A 898 -3.94 27.85 0.02
CA ASN A 898 -4.22 28.53 1.29
C ASN A 898 -4.67 27.57 2.41
N LEU A 899 -4.64 26.27 2.16
CA LEU A 899 -5.07 25.26 3.13
C LEU A 899 -4.16 25.22 4.37
N MET A 900 -2.86 25.49 4.18
CA MET A 900 -1.86 25.57 5.25
C MET A 900 -2.16 26.75 6.20
N LEU A 901 -2.47 27.93 5.65
CA LEU A 901 -2.83 29.11 6.42
C LEU A 901 -4.13 28.92 7.21
N GLY A 902 -5.18 28.38 6.58
CA GLY A 902 -6.44 28.09 7.28
C GLY A 902 -6.27 27.07 8.40
N THR A 903 -5.36 26.09 8.23
CA THR A 903 -5.03 25.13 9.30
C THR A 903 -4.31 25.83 10.46
N ASN A 904 -3.36 26.72 10.17
CA ASN A 904 -2.61 27.44 11.19
C ASN A 904 -3.48 28.43 11.98
N GLN A 905 -4.40 29.12 11.32
CA GLN A 905 -5.37 29.99 11.97
C GLN A 905 -6.19 29.22 13.02
N ARG A 906 -6.74 28.06 12.64
CA ARG A 906 -7.49 27.21 13.58
C ARG A 906 -6.66 26.74 14.76
N ILE A 907 -5.39 26.44 14.54
CA ILE A 907 -4.48 26.04 15.63
C ILE A 907 -4.30 27.22 16.60
N ILE A 908 -4.10 28.43 16.11
CA ILE A 908 -3.90 29.62 16.97
C ILE A 908 -5.16 30.00 17.73
N GLU A 909 -6.30 30.04 17.05
CA GLU A 909 -7.58 30.25 17.69
C GLU A 909 -7.84 29.19 18.76
N ALA A 910 -7.46 27.93 18.50
CA ALA A 910 -7.56 26.84 19.46
C ALA A 910 -6.66 27.01 20.71
N HIS A 911 -5.59 27.79 20.60
CA HIS A 911 -4.68 28.08 21.71
C HIS A 911 -4.91 29.46 22.33
N TYR A 912 -6.03 30.13 22.02
CA TYR A 912 -6.34 31.51 22.48
C TYR A 912 -5.22 32.52 22.17
N GLY A 913 -4.52 32.28 21.05
CA GLY A 913 -3.37 33.06 20.63
C GLY A 913 -3.72 34.25 19.76
N TYR A 914 -2.69 34.84 19.16
CA TYR A 914 -2.80 35.92 18.17
C TYR A 914 -2.14 35.51 16.84
N LEU A 915 -2.73 35.95 15.74
CA LEU A 915 -2.30 35.67 14.38
C LEU A 915 -2.24 36.98 13.59
N SER A 916 -1.18 37.18 12.82
CA SER A 916 -1.20 38.13 11.70
C SER A 916 -0.45 37.60 10.48
N LEU A 917 -0.94 37.96 9.30
CA LEU A 917 -0.34 37.63 8.01
C LEU A 917 -0.16 38.92 7.21
N SER A 918 1.06 39.17 6.75
CA SER A 918 1.37 40.26 5.82
C SER A 918 2.01 39.70 4.56
N THR A 919 1.40 39.95 3.41
CA THR A 919 1.88 39.51 2.09
C THR A 919 2.01 40.71 1.17
N GLN A 920 3.23 40.97 0.70
CA GLN A 920 3.54 42.00 -0.30
C GLN A 920 4.39 41.38 -1.42
N GLY A 921 3.74 40.99 -2.53
CA GLY A 921 4.41 40.33 -3.65
C GLY A 921 4.98 38.96 -3.25
N VAL A 922 6.30 38.78 -3.37
CA VAL A 922 7.04 37.54 -3.03
C VAL A 922 7.42 37.50 -1.54
N VAL A 923 7.21 38.61 -0.81
CA VAL A 923 7.52 38.72 0.62
C VAL A 923 6.30 38.33 1.45
N THR A 924 6.49 37.35 2.33
CA THR A 924 5.47 36.95 3.31
C THR A 924 6.06 36.98 4.71
N THR A 925 5.30 37.54 5.65
CA THR A 925 5.59 37.52 7.08
C THR A 925 4.36 36.99 7.81
N GLN A 926 4.55 35.89 8.53
CA GLN A 926 3.55 35.22 9.34
C GLN A 926 3.94 35.36 10.81
N VAL A 927 3.04 35.88 11.65
CA VAL A 927 3.25 36.06 13.09
C VAL A 927 2.22 35.24 13.85
N TYR A 928 2.71 34.39 14.75
CA TYR A 928 1.91 33.49 15.55
C TYR A 928 2.31 33.62 17.03
N VAL A 929 1.41 34.07 17.89
CA VAL A 929 1.67 34.27 19.31
C VAL A 929 0.83 33.30 20.12
N ILE A 930 1.48 32.52 20.99
CA ILE A 930 0.85 31.43 21.73
C ILE A 930 1.16 31.57 23.23
N PRO A 931 0.19 31.39 24.13
CA PRO A 931 0.46 31.40 25.57
C PRO A 931 1.52 30.36 25.93
N ARG A 932 2.42 30.71 26.85
CA ARG A 932 3.43 29.76 27.36
C ARG A 932 2.77 28.55 28.03
N GLN A 933 1.68 28.80 28.77
CA GLN A 933 0.85 27.79 29.40
C GLN A 933 -0.60 27.96 28.95
N VAL A 934 -1.03 27.16 27.96
CA VAL A 934 -2.39 27.30 27.40
C VAL A 934 -3.48 27.03 28.45
N ARG A 935 -3.20 26.23 29.49
CA ARG A 935 -4.13 25.98 30.60
C ARG A 935 -4.38 27.20 31.50
N GLU A 936 -3.56 28.25 31.42
CA GLU A 936 -3.81 29.50 32.15
C GLU A 936 -4.96 30.33 31.56
N VAL A 937 -5.38 30.02 30.33
CA VAL A 937 -6.46 30.71 29.59
C VAL A 937 -7.60 29.78 29.20
N ARG A 938 -7.34 28.47 29.14
CA ARG A 938 -8.30 27.45 28.71
C ARG A 938 -9.19 26.93 29.86
N PRO A 939 -10.49 26.70 29.64
CA PRO A 939 -11.38 26.08 30.64
C PRO A 939 -11.00 24.61 30.93
N LYS A 940 -11.04 24.17 32.21
CA LYS A 940 -10.69 22.80 32.63
C LYS A 940 -11.57 21.74 31.95
N GLU A 941 -12.83 22.07 31.71
CA GLU A 941 -13.81 21.18 31.09
C GLU A 941 -13.46 20.81 29.64
N MET A 942 -12.60 21.61 29.00
CA MET A 942 -12.12 21.39 27.63
C MET A 942 -10.85 20.50 27.58
N ASP A 943 -10.26 20.19 28.73
CA ASP A 943 -9.05 19.35 28.87
C ASP A 943 -9.38 17.87 29.12
N ILE A 944 -10.66 17.51 29.17
CA ILE A 944 -11.14 16.17 29.55
C ILE A 944 -11.09 15.20 28.36
N ALA A 945 -10.77 13.93 28.65
CA ALA A 945 -10.76 12.81 27.70
C ALA A 945 -12.08 12.68 26.91
N GLN A 946 -11.99 12.20 25.67
CA GLN A 946 -13.18 11.78 24.92
C GLN A 946 -13.89 10.72 25.77
N MET A 947 -15.16 10.92 26.12
CA MET A 947 -15.99 9.79 26.51
C MET A 947 -16.28 9.04 25.22
N ASP A 948 -15.60 7.91 25.00
CA ASP A 948 -16.04 6.97 23.99
C ASP A 948 -17.48 6.57 24.33
N VAL A 949 -18.37 6.73 23.36
CA VAL A 949 -19.82 6.56 23.53
C VAL A 949 -20.16 5.13 24.01
N ASP A 950 -19.22 4.20 23.85
CA ASP A 950 -19.33 2.78 24.20
C ASP A 950 -18.56 2.34 25.47
N GLU A 951 -17.74 3.20 26.09
CA GLU A 951 -17.03 2.85 27.33
C GLU A 951 -17.77 3.38 28.57
N PHE A 952 -18.38 2.46 29.33
CA PHE A 952 -18.85 2.77 30.68
C PHE A 952 -17.65 3.18 31.55
N GLN A 953 -17.61 4.44 31.99
CA GLN A 953 -16.65 4.89 33.00
C GLN A 953 -16.80 4.00 34.24
N PRO A 954 -15.72 3.33 34.69
CA PRO A 954 -15.78 2.46 35.86
C PRO A 954 -16.17 3.28 37.09
N ILE A 955 -17.20 2.83 37.79
CA ILE A 955 -17.58 3.38 39.10
C ILE A 955 -16.44 3.08 40.08
N SER A 956 -16.28 3.93 41.11
CA SER A 956 -15.30 3.73 42.18
C SER A 956 -15.35 2.30 42.73
N ASP A 957 -14.20 1.74 43.09
CA ASP A 957 -14.08 0.40 43.66
C ASP A 957 -14.78 0.32 45.03
N GLU A 958 -16.05 -0.08 45.02
CA GLU A 958 -16.87 -0.22 46.23
C GLU A 958 -16.44 -1.39 47.12
N ASN A 959 -15.55 -2.28 46.63
CA ASN A 959 -15.02 -3.41 47.38
C ASN A 959 -13.72 -3.07 48.14
N TYR A 960 -13.29 -1.81 48.14
CA TYR A 960 -12.12 -1.38 48.89
C TYR A 960 -12.33 -1.61 50.42
N PRO A 961 -11.40 -2.28 51.12
CA PRO A 961 -11.57 -2.58 52.55
C PRO A 961 -11.83 -1.32 53.39
N GLY A 962 -12.94 -1.32 54.14
CA GLY A 962 -13.35 -0.20 55.02
C GLY A 962 -14.13 0.93 54.35
N ALA A 963 -14.26 0.95 53.01
CA ALA A 963 -14.99 2.00 52.30
C ALA A 963 -16.50 2.00 52.61
N ALA A 964 -17.12 0.82 52.63
CA ALA A 964 -18.54 0.66 52.97
C ALA A 964 -18.84 1.03 54.43
N GLU A 965 -17.91 0.73 55.35
CA GLU A 965 -18.05 1.07 56.77
C GLU A 965 -17.97 2.58 56.98
N GLN A 966 -17.04 3.25 56.31
CA GLN A 966 -16.88 4.71 56.38
C GLN A 966 -18.10 5.45 55.81
N GLU A 967 -18.66 4.96 54.70
CA GLU A 967 -19.88 5.51 54.11
C GLU A 967 -21.11 5.30 55.00
N ALA A 968 -21.26 4.10 55.58
CA ALA A 968 -22.33 3.81 56.53
C ALA A 968 -22.25 4.69 57.78
N ALA A 969 -21.04 4.86 58.33
CA ALA A 969 -20.79 5.74 59.48
C ALA A 969 -21.11 7.20 59.16
N PHE A 970 -20.75 7.68 57.96
CA PHE A 970 -21.12 9.03 57.51
C PHE A 970 -22.64 9.21 57.40
N LEU A 971 -23.35 8.26 56.78
CA LEU A 971 -24.81 8.32 56.65
C LEU A 971 -25.51 8.29 58.02
N GLU A 972 -25.01 7.50 58.97
CA GLU A 972 -25.53 7.48 60.34
C GLU A 972 -25.25 8.80 61.07
N ALA A 973 -24.06 9.40 60.87
CA ALA A 973 -23.72 10.71 61.41
C ALA A 973 -24.62 11.83 60.84
N VAL A 974 -24.89 11.82 59.53
CA VAL A 974 -25.82 12.76 58.89
C VAL A 974 -27.22 12.61 59.49
N LYS A 975 -27.71 11.37 59.63
CA LYS A 975 -29.04 11.08 60.18
C LYS A 975 -29.19 11.51 61.65
N SER A 976 -28.14 11.39 62.45
CA SER A 976 -28.17 11.72 63.87
C SER A 976 -27.93 13.21 64.17
N LYS A 977 -27.15 13.91 63.33
CA LYS A 977 -26.70 15.28 63.60
C LYS A 977 -27.42 16.36 62.77
N THR A 978 -28.21 16.00 61.77
CA THR A 978 -28.77 16.96 60.79
C THR A 978 -30.20 16.63 60.39
N THR A 979 -30.87 17.59 59.73
CA THR A 979 -32.19 17.39 59.10
C THR A 979 -32.08 17.21 57.58
N ALA A 980 -30.90 16.87 57.05
CA ALA A 980 -30.68 16.75 55.62
C ALA A 980 -31.52 15.61 55.01
N ASP A 981 -32.08 15.82 53.82
CA ASP A 981 -32.75 14.75 53.08
C ASP A 981 -31.71 13.70 52.65
N LEU A 982 -31.78 12.52 53.28
CA LEU A 982 -30.89 11.40 52.99
C LEU A 982 -30.93 10.98 51.51
N LYS A 983 -32.02 11.25 50.79
CA LYS A 983 -32.08 10.99 49.34
C LYS A 983 -31.14 11.90 48.54
N LEU A 984 -31.02 13.17 48.94
CA LEU A 984 -30.08 14.11 48.30
C LEU A 984 -28.64 13.78 48.65
N VAL A 985 -28.38 13.34 49.89
CA VAL A 985 -27.04 12.89 50.31
C VAL A 985 -26.61 11.63 49.57
N ASP A 986 -27.48 10.63 49.46
CA ASP A 986 -27.25 9.41 48.66
C ASP A 986 -27.04 9.73 47.17
N LYS A 987 -27.80 10.71 46.63
CA LYS A 987 -27.60 11.21 45.26
C LYS A 987 -26.20 11.81 45.09
N ALA A 988 -25.74 12.63 46.03
CA ALA A 988 -24.39 13.20 46.00
C ALA A 988 -23.30 12.11 46.06
N LEU A 989 -23.45 11.13 46.96
CA LEU A 989 -22.54 9.98 47.08
C LEU A 989 -22.43 9.19 45.77
N LYS A 990 -23.56 8.89 45.12
CA LYS A 990 -23.59 8.20 43.83
C LYS A 990 -22.90 9.00 42.72
N ILE A 991 -23.07 10.32 42.72
CA ILE A 991 -22.42 11.20 41.74
C ILE A 991 -20.90 11.20 41.94
N ILE A 992 -20.40 11.40 43.16
CA ILE A 992 -18.95 11.42 43.40
C ILE A 992 -18.30 10.06 43.13
N LYS A 993 -18.97 8.94 43.47
CA LYS A 993 -18.50 7.58 43.14
C LYS A 993 -18.40 7.34 41.64
N LYS A 994 -19.35 7.89 40.87
CA LYS A 994 -19.38 7.76 39.42
C LYS A 994 -18.29 8.61 38.76
N TYR A 995 -18.13 9.86 39.17
CA TYR A 995 -17.24 10.81 38.50
C TYR A 995 -15.78 10.76 39.00
N HIS A 996 -15.53 10.33 40.24
CA HIS A 996 -14.18 10.05 40.75
C HIS A 996 -13.78 8.57 40.63
N GLY A 997 -14.62 7.74 40.00
CA GLY A 997 -14.44 6.29 39.86
C GLY A 997 -13.06 5.79 39.40
N PRO A 998 -12.45 6.38 38.36
CA PRO A 998 -11.14 5.95 37.89
C PRO A 998 -9.97 6.49 38.72
N VAL A 999 -10.20 7.37 39.71
CA VAL A 999 -9.14 8.07 40.45
C VAL A 999 -8.89 7.40 41.80
N LYS A 1000 -7.63 6.98 42.02
CA LYS A 1000 -7.13 6.51 43.31
C LYS A 1000 -6.15 7.52 43.90
N ARG A 1001 -6.18 7.72 45.22
CA ARG A 1001 -5.12 8.48 45.92
C ARG A 1001 -3.81 7.68 45.84
N LYS A 1002 -2.68 8.34 46.11
CA LYS A 1002 -1.36 7.67 46.15
C LYS A 1002 -1.27 6.52 47.16
N SER A 1003 -2.14 6.49 48.17
CA SER A 1003 -2.30 5.40 49.15
C SER A 1003 -2.94 4.14 48.57
N GLY A 1004 -3.60 4.23 47.40
CA GLY A 1004 -4.40 3.16 46.80
C GLY A 1004 -5.90 3.26 47.08
N GLU A 1005 -6.33 4.16 47.99
CA GLU A 1005 -7.74 4.41 48.33
C GLU A 1005 -8.52 5.04 47.17
N PRO A 1006 -9.80 4.68 46.98
CA PRO A 1006 -10.70 5.39 46.07
C PRO A 1006 -10.81 6.87 46.44
N PHE A 1007 -10.68 7.77 45.47
CA PHE A 1007 -10.65 9.21 45.74
C PHE A 1007 -11.96 9.73 46.35
N TYR A 1008 -13.12 9.13 46.05
CA TYR A 1008 -14.42 9.58 46.58
C TYR A 1008 -14.53 9.57 48.12
N LEU A 1009 -13.68 8.78 48.81
CA LEU A 1009 -13.62 8.76 50.28
C LEU A 1009 -13.07 10.07 50.86
N HIS A 1010 -12.30 10.84 50.08
CA HIS A 1010 -11.81 12.15 50.51
C HIS A 1010 -12.96 13.15 50.71
N PRO A 1011 -13.84 13.42 49.72
CA PRO A 1011 -15.02 14.25 49.94
C PRO A 1011 -15.94 13.75 51.08
N VAL A 1012 -16.07 12.42 51.28
CA VAL A 1012 -16.82 11.86 52.42
C VAL A 1012 -16.18 12.23 53.76
N THR A 1013 -14.85 12.18 53.85
CA THR A 1013 -14.11 12.57 55.05
C THR A 1013 -14.21 14.08 55.30
N VAL A 1014 -14.10 14.89 54.24
CA VAL A 1014 -14.27 16.35 54.33
C VAL A 1014 -15.68 16.69 54.81
N ALA A 1015 -16.71 16.08 54.25
CA ALA A 1015 -18.09 16.26 54.71
C ALA A 1015 -18.30 15.79 56.16
N SER A 1016 -17.62 14.73 56.58
CA SER A 1016 -17.63 14.25 57.98
C SER A 1016 -17.01 15.26 58.95
N ILE A 1017 -15.96 15.96 58.52
CA ILE A 1017 -15.36 17.07 59.30
C ILE A 1017 -16.32 18.27 59.33
N VAL A 1018 -16.95 18.62 58.21
CA VAL A 1018 -17.94 19.71 58.15
C VAL A 1018 -19.14 19.45 59.07
N LEU A 1019 -19.54 18.20 59.28
CA LEU A 1019 -20.58 17.81 60.26
C LEU A 1019 -20.21 18.15 61.71
N GLU A 1020 -18.94 18.38 62.01
CA GLU A 1020 -18.49 18.88 63.33
C GLU A 1020 -18.60 20.41 63.42
N TYR A 1021 -18.70 21.11 62.29
CA TYR A 1021 -18.72 22.58 62.22
C TYR A 1021 -20.14 23.13 62.13
N THR A 1022 -21.04 22.44 61.42
CA THR A 1022 -22.40 22.92 61.13
C THR A 1022 -23.40 21.78 60.97
N GLN A 1023 -24.68 22.07 61.23
CA GLN A 1023 -25.82 21.18 60.97
C GLN A 1023 -26.54 21.50 59.64
N ASP A 1024 -26.05 22.50 58.90
CA ASP A 1024 -26.66 22.97 57.65
C ASP A 1024 -26.53 21.96 56.49
N ALA A 1025 -27.67 21.45 56.04
CA ALA A 1025 -27.75 20.39 55.02
C ALA A 1025 -27.07 20.76 53.69
N ASP A 1026 -27.24 22.00 53.21
CA ASP A 1026 -26.65 22.44 51.94
C ASP A 1026 -25.12 22.49 52.02
N THR A 1027 -24.56 22.97 53.13
CA THR A 1027 -23.11 23.00 53.33
C THR A 1027 -22.50 21.60 53.36
N ILE A 1028 -23.21 20.61 53.93
CA ILE A 1028 -22.76 19.20 53.97
C ILE A 1028 -22.79 18.57 52.58
N ILE A 1029 -23.86 18.80 51.81
CA ILE A 1029 -23.96 18.32 50.43
C ILE A 1029 -22.90 19.00 49.56
N ALA A 1030 -22.68 20.30 49.74
CA ALA A 1030 -21.62 21.03 49.05
C ALA A 1030 -20.22 20.50 49.41
N ALA A 1031 -19.99 20.08 50.65
CA ALA A 1031 -18.74 19.43 51.07
C ALA A 1031 -18.51 18.08 50.35
N LEU A 1032 -19.56 17.30 50.10
CA LEU A 1032 -19.43 16.08 49.28
C LEU A 1032 -19.09 16.42 47.82
N LEU A 1033 -19.64 17.51 47.28
CA LEU A 1033 -19.51 17.86 45.87
C LEU A 1033 -18.33 18.81 45.56
N HIS A 1034 -17.55 19.23 46.57
CA HIS A 1034 -16.63 20.36 46.41
C HIS A 1034 -15.53 20.13 45.35
N ASP A 1035 -14.93 18.94 45.30
CA ASP A 1035 -13.92 18.58 44.30
C ASP A 1035 -14.51 18.07 42.98
N LEU A 1036 -15.83 17.85 42.93
CA LEU A 1036 -16.48 17.24 41.78
C LEU A 1036 -16.32 18.11 40.53
N VAL A 1037 -16.51 19.43 40.67
CA VAL A 1037 -16.38 20.37 39.55
C VAL A 1037 -14.91 20.67 39.24
N GLU A 1038 -14.03 20.59 40.24
CA GLU A 1038 -12.63 20.94 40.06
C GLU A 1038 -11.83 19.83 39.36
N ASP A 1039 -12.14 18.57 39.65
CA ASP A 1039 -11.36 17.41 39.20
C ASP A 1039 -12.06 16.56 38.14
N THR A 1040 -13.31 16.86 37.80
CA THR A 1040 -14.09 16.05 36.84
C THR A 1040 -14.81 16.90 35.78
N ALA A 1041 -15.55 16.26 34.87
CA ALA A 1041 -16.32 16.92 33.81
C ALA A 1041 -17.62 17.57 34.27
N PHE A 1042 -17.94 17.45 35.56
CA PHE A 1042 -19.16 17.97 36.14
C PHE A 1042 -19.10 19.49 36.22
N SER A 1043 -20.19 20.17 35.86
CA SER A 1043 -20.25 21.63 35.80
C SER A 1043 -21.06 22.22 36.95
N LEU A 1044 -20.76 23.47 37.35
CA LEU A 1044 -21.52 24.17 38.39
C LEU A 1044 -23.02 24.26 38.10
N PRO A 1045 -23.48 24.55 36.86
CA PRO A 1045 -24.91 24.58 36.56
C PRO A 1045 -25.59 23.21 36.76
N GLN A 1046 -24.88 22.10 36.54
CA GLN A 1046 -25.42 20.77 36.84
C GLN A 1046 -25.60 20.55 38.34
N VAL A 1047 -24.72 21.11 39.19
CA VAL A 1047 -24.91 21.11 40.66
C VAL A 1047 -26.20 21.83 41.02
N GLY A 1048 -26.42 23.03 40.47
CA GLY A 1048 -27.64 23.81 40.71
C GLY A 1048 -28.92 23.10 40.28
N LEU A 1049 -28.91 22.49 39.09
CA LEU A 1049 -30.04 21.73 38.55
C LEU A 1049 -30.35 20.46 39.34
N MET A 1050 -29.33 19.76 39.84
CA MET A 1050 -29.52 18.48 40.53
C MET A 1050 -29.84 18.63 42.01
N PHE A 1051 -29.46 19.75 42.64
CA PHE A 1051 -29.65 20.02 44.05
C PHE A 1051 -30.39 21.34 44.23
N ASN A 1052 -29.66 22.45 44.42
CA ASN A 1052 -30.20 23.81 44.48
C ASN A 1052 -29.09 24.85 44.24
N THR A 1053 -29.48 26.11 44.09
CA THR A 1053 -28.56 27.22 43.77
C THR A 1053 -27.65 27.59 44.93
N ARG A 1054 -28.06 27.33 46.18
CA ARG A 1054 -27.21 27.59 47.34
C ARG A 1054 -26.03 26.62 47.39
N ILE A 1055 -26.27 25.32 47.16
CA ILE A 1055 -25.22 24.30 47.03
C ILE A 1055 -24.30 24.66 45.85
N GLN A 1056 -24.85 25.06 44.70
CA GLN A 1056 -24.05 25.55 43.58
C GLN A 1056 -23.14 26.71 43.98
N ARG A 1057 -23.67 27.72 44.69
CA ARG A 1057 -22.90 28.89 45.17
C ARG A 1057 -21.79 28.48 46.15
N ILE A 1058 -22.06 27.53 47.05
CA ILE A 1058 -21.05 27.05 48.00
C ILE A 1058 -19.94 26.30 47.25
N VAL A 1059 -20.30 25.36 46.36
CA VAL A 1059 -19.32 24.61 45.55
C VAL A 1059 -18.51 25.57 44.65
N ASP A 1060 -19.15 26.56 44.03
CA ASP A 1060 -18.50 27.61 43.25
C ASP A 1060 -17.52 28.43 44.10
N GLY A 1061 -17.93 28.89 45.29
CA GLY A 1061 -17.04 29.61 46.20
C GLY A 1061 -15.83 28.78 46.67
N VAL A 1062 -15.98 27.46 46.75
CA VAL A 1062 -14.89 26.55 47.11
C VAL A 1062 -13.93 26.32 45.93
N THR A 1063 -14.45 26.17 44.71
CA THR A 1063 -13.72 25.79 43.48
C THR A 1063 -13.18 26.99 42.66
N HIS A 1064 -13.90 28.12 42.66
CA HIS A 1064 -13.63 29.30 41.84
C HIS A 1064 -13.52 30.59 42.65
N LEU A 1065 -12.43 30.73 43.40
CA LEU A 1065 -11.91 32.05 43.78
C LEU A 1065 -11.28 32.79 42.58
N TYR A 1066 -11.89 32.70 41.40
CA TYR A 1066 -11.36 33.19 40.12
C TYR A 1066 -12.28 34.27 39.55
N SER A 1067 -11.76 35.06 38.62
CA SER A 1067 -12.17 36.46 38.46
C SER A 1067 -13.40 36.74 37.58
N ASN A 1068 -14.21 35.76 37.15
CA ASN A 1068 -15.25 36.09 36.18
C ASN A 1068 -16.49 35.16 36.19
N PHE A 1069 -17.62 35.64 36.72
CA PHE A 1069 -18.90 34.93 36.78
C PHE A 1069 -19.61 34.81 35.41
N ASN A 1070 -19.26 35.67 34.45
CA ASN A 1070 -20.02 35.85 33.20
C ASN A 1070 -19.38 35.21 31.95
N THR A 1071 -18.16 34.69 32.06
CA THR A 1071 -17.41 34.08 30.95
C THR A 1071 -16.95 32.67 31.32
N LEU A 1072 -16.71 31.81 30.31
CA LEU A 1072 -16.28 30.42 30.50
C LEU A 1072 -14.80 30.29 30.92
N HIS A 1073 -14.10 31.40 31.17
CA HIS A 1073 -12.64 31.43 31.31
C HIS A 1073 -12.17 31.45 32.76
N LYS A 1074 -11.08 30.73 33.04
CA LYS A 1074 -10.44 30.69 34.37
C LYS A 1074 -9.20 31.56 34.39
N ILE A 1075 -9.28 32.74 34.98
CA ILE A 1075 -8.12 33.60 35.23
C ILE A 1075 -7.66 33.39 36.68
N LYS A 1076 -6.50 32.76 36.85
CA LYS A 1076 -5.86 32.53 38.16
C LYS A 1076 -5.49 33.87 38.84
N LEU A 1077 -6.01 34.11 40.06
CA LEU A 1077 -5.74 35.31 40.88
C LEU A 1077 -4.51 35.10 41.80
N ALA A 1078 -3.86 36.20 42.22
CA ALA A 1078 -2.75 36.16 43.17
C ALA A 1078 -3.22 35.89 44.61
N ALA A 1079 -2.32 35.42 45.48
CA ALA A 1079 -2.66 34.97 46.84
C ALA A 1079 -3.37 36.04 47.71
N HIS A 1080 -2.92 37.31 47.66
CA HIS A 1080 -3.54 38.39 48.43
C HIS A 1080 -4.91 38.81 47.86
N GLU A 1081 -5.14 38.64 46.55
CA GLU A 1081 -6.42 38.90 45.89
C GLU A 1081 -7.46 37.83 46.26
N ASN A 1082 -7.02 36.58 46.43
CA ASN A 1082 -7.86 35.48 46.92
C ASN A 1082 -8.33 35.72 48.37
N ILE A 1083 -7.43 36.18 49.26
CA ILE A 1083 -7.76 36.47 50.67
C ILE A 1083 -8.83 37.57 50.76
N LYS A 1084 -8.69 38.63 49.98
CA LYS A 1084 -9.66 39.74 49.95
C LYS A 1084 -11.03 39.27 49.45
N LYS A 1085 -11.07 38.47 48.37
CA LYS A 1085 -12.31 37.85 47.87
C LYS A 1085 -12.97 36.90 48.87
N LEU A 1086 -12.19 36.13 49.65
CA LEU A 1086 -12.69 35.15 50.62
C LEU A 1086 -13.37 35.79 51.84
N LEU A 1087 -12.87 36.96 52.28
CA LEU A 1087 -13.47 37.71 53.39
C LEU A 1087 -14.74 38.46 52.99
N ASP A 1088 -14.93 38.69 51.68
CA ASP A 1088 -16.15 39.27 51.10
C ASP A 1088 -17.24 38.20 50.79
N VAL A 1089 -17.04 36.93 51.15
CA VAL A 1089 -18.01 35.85 50.88
C VAL A 1089 -19.17 35.92 51.87
N GLU A 1090 -20.39 36.09 51.36
CA GLU A 1090 -21.62 36.19 52.16
C GLU A 1090 -22.02 34.87 52.87
N ASP A 1091 -21.76 33.70 52.26
CA ASP A 1091 -22.14 32.39 52.82
C ASP A 1091 -20.96 31.72 53.56
N LYS A 1092 -21.08 31.61 54.89
CA LYS A 1092 -20.09 30.95 55.76
C LYS A 1092 -19.84 29.48 55.40
N GLY A 1093 -20.76 28.83 54.69
CA GLY A 1093 -20.62 27.46 54.19
C GLY A 1093 -19.36 27.25 53.36
N VAL A 1094 -18.98 28.22 52.53
CA VAL A 1094 -17.74 28.17 51.70
C VAL A 1094 -16.50 28.05 52.58
N LEU A 1095 -16.46 28.83 53.67
CA LEU A 1095 -15.32 28.86 54.59
C LEU A 1095 -15.23 27.56 55.40
N TYR A 1096 -16.36 26.98 55.81
CA TYR A 1096 -16.39 25.69 56.51
C TYR A 1096 -15.83 24.56 55.64
N VAL A 1097 -16.26 24.47 54.38
CA VAL A 1097 -15.78 23.43 53.45
C VAL A 1097 -14.28 23.58 53.16
N LYS A 1098 -13.82 24.80 52.85
CA LYS A 1098 -12.38 25.08 52.63
C LYS A 1098 -11.51 24.74 53.85
N LEU A 1099 -12.00 25.05 55.04
CA LEU A 1099 -11.26 24.76 56.27
C LEU A 1099 -11.21 23.25 56.55
N ALA A 1100 -12.31 22.54 56.32
CA ALA A 1100 -12.38 21.09 56.46
C ALA A 1100 -11.46 20.36 55.48
N ASP A 1101 -11.49 20.75 54.20
CA ASP A 1101 -10.57 20.22 53.18
C ASP A 1101 -9.11 20.46 53.58
N ARG A 1102 -8.76 21.70 53.95
CA ARG A 1102 -7.39 22.00 54.38
C ARG A 1102 -6.98 21.21 55.62
N LEU A 1103 -7.86 21.04 56.61
CA LEU A 1103 -7.58 20.23 57.80
C LEU A 1103 -7.30 18.77 57.42
N HIS A 1104 -8.11 18.19 56.55
CA HIS A 1104 -7.88 16.84 56.06
C HIS A 1104 -6.54 16.73 55.29
N ASN A 1105 -6.20 17.72 54.48
CA ASN A 1105 -4.93 17.78 53.77
C ASN A 1105 -3.73 17.88 54.74
N MET A 1106 -3.85 18.65 55.82
CA MET A 1106 -2.83 18.70 56.88
C MET A 1106 -2.75 17.41 57.69
N ARG A 1107 -3.85 16.69 57.90
CA ARG A 1107 -3.88 15.37 58.55
C ARG A 1107 -3.19 14.29 57.70
N THR A 1108 -3.17 14.46 56.37
CA THR A 1108 -2.62 13.49 55.41
C THR A 1108 -1.36 13.99 54.67
N ILE A 1109 -0.75 15.08 55.14
CA ILE A 1109 0.33 15.81 54.46
C ILE A 1109 1.58 14.96 54.18
N GLU A 1110 1.82 13.92 54.96
CA GLU A 1110 2.95 12.99 54.80
C GLU A 1110 2.89 12.20 53.48
N GLY A 1111 1.70 12.06 52.90
CA GLY A 1111 1.53 11.46 51.57
C GLY A 1111 2.09 12.30 50.41
N HIS A 1112 2.46 13.56 50.64
CA HIS A 1112 3.14 14.39 49.64
C HIS A 1112 4.66 14.11 49.62
N SER A 1113 5.20 13.67 48.49
CA SER A 1113 6.61 13.29 48.36
C SER A 1113 7.64 14.44 48.40
N SER A 1114 7.21 15.71 48.41
CA SER A 1114 8.09 16.87 48.36
C SER A 1114 7.99 17.67 49.66
N LEU A 1115 9.08 17.70 50.44
CA LEU A 1115 9.16 18.48 51.68
C LEU A 1115 8.95 19.97 51.42
N VAL A 1116 9.46 20.50 50.30
CA VAL A 1116 9.26 21.91 49.89
C VAL A 1116 7.78 22.22 49.74
N LYS A 1117 7.01 21.36 49.06
CA LYS A 1117 5.56 21.54 48.93
C LYS A 1117 4.83 21.40 50.27
N GLN A 1118 5.25 20.46 51.13
CA GLN A 1118 4.68 20.32 52.47
C GLN A 1118 4.89 21.61 53.30
N LYS A 1119 6.09 22.18 53.28
CA LYS A 1119 6.40 23.44 53.98
C LYS A 1119 5.61 24.61 53.42
N GLN A 1120 5.49 24.73 52.10
CA GLN A 1120 4.66 25.75 51.46
C GLN A 1120 3.19 25.65 51.88
N ILE A 1121 2.62 24.44 51.92
CA ILE A 1121 1.25 24.19 52.38
C ILE A 1121 1.09 24.55 53.86
N ALA A 1122 2.09 24.21 54.70
CA ALA A 1122 2.07 24.53 56.13
C ALA A 1122 2.14 26.04 56.40
N GLU A 1123 2.97 26.77 55.65
CA GLU A 1123 3.05 28.23 55.65
C GLU A 1123 1.73 28.87 55.24
N GLU A 1124 1.15 28.45 54.11
CA GLU A 1124 -0.16 28.91 53.64
C GLU A 1124 -1.24 28.64 54.71
N THR A 1125 -1.19 27.46 55.34
CA THR A 1125 -2.11 27.07 56.41
C THR A 1125 -2.02 27.98 57.63
N LEU A 1126 -0.82 28.33 58.08
CA LEU A 1126 -0.62 29.25 59.21
C LEU A 1126 -1.05 30.68 58.87
N GLN A 1127 -0.72 31.15 57.68
CA GLN A 1127 -0.98 32.51 57.27
C GLN A 1127 -2.45 32.76 56.95
N PHE A 1128 -3.16 31.75 56.42
CA PHE A 1128 -4.51 31.92 55.90
C PHE A 1128 -5.56 31.11 56.65
N PHE A 1129 -5.39 29.80 56.80
CA PHE A 1129 -6.45 28.93 57.32
C PHE A 1129 -6.60 28.97 58.85
N VAL A 1130 -5.51 29.20 59.59
CA VAL A 1130 -5.56 29.40 61.05
C VAL A 1130 -6.37 30.66 61.42
N PRO A 1131 -6.13 31.83 60.81
CA PRO A 1131 -6.99 33.01 61.00
C PRO A 1131 -8.45 32.78 60.62
N VAL A 1132 -8.73 32.02 59.54
CA VAL A 1132 -10.12 31.68 59.16
C VAL A 1132 -10.80 30.81 60.23
N ALA A 1133 -10.10 29.82 60.79
CA ALA A 1133 -10.63 29.03 61.90
C ALA A 1133 -10.95 29.88 63.13
N GLN A 1134 -10.09 30.86 63.42
CA GLN A 1134 -10.33 31.84 64.50
C GLN A 1134 -11.56 32.71 64.22
N TYR A 1135 -11.71 33.21 62.99
CA TYR A 1135 -12.87 34.00 62.57
C TYR A 1135 -14.18 33.24 62.69
N LEU A 1136 -14.17 31.93 62.41
CA LEU A 1136 -15.33 31.04 62.55
C LEU A 1136 -15.57 30.53 63.99
N GLY A 1137 -14.70 30.86 64.95
CA GLY A 1137 -14.83 30.42 66.35
C GLY A 1137 -14.46 28.95 66.60
N LEU A 1138 -13.78 28.28 65.64
CA LEU A 1138 -13.44 26.86 65.70
C LEU A 1138 -12.08 26.62 66.38
N LYS A 1139 -12.02 26.82 67.71
CA LYS A 1139 -10.76 26.80 68.48
C LYS A 1139 -9.97 25.48 68.36
N GLN A 1140 -10.65 24.33 68.42
CA GLN A 1140 -10.00 23.02 68.33
C GLN A 1140 -9.33 22.80 66.96
N VAL A 1141 -9.99 23.20 65.88
CA VAL A 1141 -9.46 23.11 64.51
C VAL A 1141 -8.27 24.05 64.32
N MET A 1142 -8.39 25.28 64.84
CA MET A 1142 -7.32 26.27 64.81
C MET A 1142 -6.05 25.74 65.48
N ASP A 1143 -6.19 25.17 66.69
CA ASP A 1143 -5.06 24.61 67.45
C ASP A 1143 -4.44 23.41 66.73
N GLU A 1144 -5.25 22.53 66.11
CA GLU A 1144 -4.76 21.38 65.35
C GLU A 1144 -4.00 21.80 64.08
N LEU A 1145 -4.57 22.71 63.27
CA LEU A 1145 -3.90 23.24 62.06
C LEU A 1145 -2.57 23.90 62.42
N LYS A 1146 -2.54 24.71 63.48
CA LYS A 1146 -1.34 25.38 63.95
C LYS A 1146 -0.28 24.38 64.39
N LYS A 1147 -0.65 23.36 65.17
CA LYS A 1147 0.26 22.29 65.62
C LYS A 1147 0.86 21.55 64.43
N ARG A 1148 0.03 21.04 63.50
CA ARG A 1148 0.48 20.27 62.34
C ARG A 1148 1.36 21.09 61.39
N SER A 1149 1.04 22.37 61.17
CA SER A 1149 1.89 23.23 60.36
C SER A 1149 3.27 23.44 60.97
N LEU A 1150 3.36 23.68 62.28
CA LEU A 1150 4.65 23.83 62.96
C LEU A 1150 5.46 22.53 62.91
N GLU A 1151 4.82 21.36 63.09
CA GLU A 1151 5.46 20.06 62.93
C GLU A 1151 6.08 19.89 61.54
N VAL A 1152 5.36 20.25 60.48
CA VAL A 1152 5.83 20.15 59.09
C VAL A 1152 6.97 21.13 58.79
N LEU A 1153 6.90 22.36 59.29
CA LEU A 1153 7.95 23.36 59.07
C LEU A 1153 9.28 22.99 59.75
N ASN A 1154 9.18 22.27 60.87
CA ASN A 1154 10.34 21.79 61.64
C ASN A 1154 10.98 20.50 61.09
N LYS A 1155 10.38 19.84 60.08
CA LYS A 1155 10.99 18.69 59.39
C LYS A 1155 12.24 19.15 58.62
N GLN A 1156 13.39 18.52 58.84
CA GLN A 1156 14.67 18.83 58.16
C GLN A 1156 14.71 18.25 56.76
#